data_AF-A0A957YK94-F1
#
_entry.id   AF-A0A957YK94-F1
#
_cell.length_a   1.000
_cell.length_b   1.000
_cell.length_c   1.000
_cell.angle_alpha   90.00
_cell.angle_beta   90.00
_cell.angle_gamma   90.00
#
_symmetry.space_group_name_H-M   'P 1'
#
loop_
_entity.id
_entity.type
_entity.pdbx_description
1 polymer ?
#
loop_
_entity_poly.entity_id
_entity_poly.type
_entity_poly.pdbx_seq_one_letter_code
_entity_poly.pdbx_strand_id
1 'polypeptide(L)'
;PSNTPTFTPSPTPTFTPATTDAVPPTPVGPAEFCMGPSPITFAGLPAGLIVNDQVNGVSIRAENDRSGHPDLAVIFDSSNPTGGDVDLGTPNEDFGGPGIGDGGRSGQEGENNAALGNLLIIAENDVDANNDGLIDDPDDEAAGGRLYFQFNSPQDITSIYVVDVESGGGVVRAFDEDGSLITSVNIASVGDNGVQEVFLDVEGAHWLEVEFATSGGVYGLCPTSNDPPSGAPYEENPRVDHGLQALYTFNEGNGNTIYDVSGVGTAMNLVIADPGQIQWIDGGLDVNGATLIATEGAATKLINAVSWNSAFTFEAWVVPPASPAAANAVIAALAQDSTDRNFSLWQQDNRYHMALKTSATSISGLPALSSPEDSVEAKLVQLVFTRDAAGEERIYIDGVPVANATIDGLITNWDNSFRLTIANDLTGNSVWDGQYHLMAIYNRALSLGEIYQNLDAGVYDANIGTPIVMESNPTALVADGHSTSHLSLTVQDIAGNPIANKLVSFQTTLGSISPVTVTTDAQGHAEAVLTAGLQLGRAKVTALTDVSRGTVYVNIVEGASTVVYPDAGSTLQYLAPDGNGSTRIEIPAGSVGTETSLHYAAMTTVNAWQPDFVFGGRGFSLDAYQNGQPLDHFVFDQPIRVTIQYTEDEAEGLNEDELILPFWDGELWIDAATSCTPTSVYDRDPENNTFSVEICHLTEFSMFGLPTTGSFLLYLPGTVQNSSGGHVPDAGRTLYLPGIAR
;
A
#
# COMPACT_ATOMS: atom_id res chain seq x y z
N PRO A 1 -37.84 39.60 14.99
CA PRO A 1 -38.40 38.43 15.69
C PRO A 1 -37.34 37.33 15.78
N SER A 2 -36.56 37.37 16.86
CA SER A 2 -35.49 36.44 17.21
C SER A 2 -35.93 35.70 18.48
N ASN A 3 -36.03 34.36 18.42
CA ASN A 3 -36.32 33.55 19.60
C ASN A 3 -35.28 32.43 19.69
N THR A 4 -34.44 32.49 20.71
CA THR A 4 -33.71 31.35 21.25
C THR A 4 -33.88 31.37 22.77
N PRO A 5 -34.36 30.29 23.41
CA PRO A 5 -34.29 30.12 24.85
C PRO A 5 -33.16 29.15 25.25
N THR A 6 -32.41 29.57 26.27
CA THR A 6 -31.38 28.82 27.01
C THR A 6 -31.99 27.92 28.09
N PHE A 7 -31.38 26.76 28.35
CA PHE A 7 -31.61 25.94 29.56
C PHE A 7 -30.32 25.77 30.37
N THR A 8 -30.44 25.97 31.68
CA THR A 8 -29.42 25.77 32.72
C THR A 8 -29.52 24.36 33.34
N PRO A 9 -28.40 23.68 33.64
CA PRO A 9 -28.41 22.37 34.31
C PRO A 9 -28.57 22.49 35.83
N SER A 10 -29.19 21.47 36.44
CA SER A 10 -29.36 21.31 37.90
C SER A 10 -28.42 20.20 38.42
N PRO A 11 -27.98 20.23 39.70
CA PRO A 11 -26.77 19.53 40.16
C PRO A 11 -26.97 18.06 40.54
N THR A 12 -25.88 17.30 40.42
CA THR A 12 -25.72 15.88 40.74
C THR A 12 -25.80 15.59 42.25
N PRO A 13 -26.51 14.54 42.70
CA PRO A 13 -26.44 14.06 44.07
C PRO A 13 -25.22 13.14 44.27
N THR A 14 -24.50 13.33 45.38
CA THR A 14 -23.41 12.49 45.87
C THR A 14 -23.91 11.38 46.80
N PHE A 15 -23.33 10.18 46.69
CA PHE A 15 -23.45 9.12 47.71
C PHE A 15 -22.08 8.48 48.00
N THR A 16 -21.81 8.29 49.30
CA THR A 16 -20.60 7.69 49.89
C THR A 16 -20.86 6.19 50.21
N PRO A 17 -19.83 5.30 50.17
CA PRO A 17 -20.05 3.85 50.07
C PRO A 17 -20.18 3.16 51.43
N ALA A 18 -20.84 1.99 51.42
CA ALA A 18 -20.85 1.04 52.54
C ALA A 18 -20.28 -0.31 52.07
N THR A 19 -19.31 -0.82 52.83
CA THR A 19 -18.66 -2.13 52.70
C THR A 19 -19.46 -3.22 53.42
N THR A 20 -19.61 -4.41 52.82
CA THR A 20 -19.31 -5.74 53.41
C THR A 20 -19.61 -6.87 52.40
N ASP A 21 -18.70 -7.85 52.34
CA ASP A 21 -18.62 -9.00 51.43
C ASP A 21 -19.83 -9.95 51.42
N ALA A 22 -20.22 -10.36 50.21
CA ALA A 22 -20.35 -11.76 49.76
C ALA A 22 -20.89 -11.74 48.31
N VAL A 23 -20.14 -12.28 47.36
CA VAL A 23 -20.50 -12.38 45.93
C VAL A 23 -21.56 -13.48 45.72
N PRO A 24 -22.69 -13.18 45.06
CA PRO A 24 -23.45 -14.13 44.25
C PRO A 24 -23.29 -13.80 42.74
N PRO A 25 -23.47 -14.78 41.85
CA PRO A 25 -23.02 -14.72 40.46
C PRO A 25 -23.74 -13.64 39.66
N THR A 26 -22.96 -12.86 38.92
CA THR A 26 -23.41 -11.94 37.88
C THR A 26 -23.74 -12.69 36.59
N PRO A 27 -24.75 -12.25 35.82
CA PRO A 27 -25.28 -12.95 34.65
C PRO A 27 -24.28 -12.98 33.48
N VAL A 28 -24.18 -14.11 32.78
CA VAL A 28 -23.20 -14.33 31.68
C VAL A 28 -23.93 -14.29 30.32
N GLY A 29 -23.77 -13.17 29.57
CA GLY A 29 -24.12 -12.97 28.13
C GLY A 29 -25.52 -12.43 27.75
N PRO A 30 -25.68 -11.56 26.71
CA PRO A 30 -25.16 -10.19 26.67
C PRO A 30 -26.31 -9.16 26.77
N ALA A 31 -26.54 -8.66 27.98
CA ALA A 31 -26.94 -7.26 28.18
C ALA A 31 -25.78 -6.43 28.77
N GLU A 32 -24.68 -7.07 29.18
CA GLU A 32 -23.57 -6.46 29.90
C GLU A 32 -22.19 -6.61 29.20
N PHE A 33 -22.09 -7.35 28.10
CA PHE A 33 -20.82 -7.43 27.35
C PHE A 33 -20.53 -6.07 26.70
N CYS A 34 -19.35 -5.53 27.01
CA CYS A 34 -18.90 -4.24 26.52
C CYS A 34 -19.86 -3.06 26.84
N MET A 35 -20.20 -2.88 28.12
CA MET A 35 -21.02 -1.75 28.57
C MET A 35 -20.29 -0.40 28.40
N GLY A 36 -20.41 0.20 27.21
CA GLY A 36 -19.88 1.52 26.91
C GLY A 36 -19.56 1.67 25.42
N PRO A 37 -18.34 1.28 24.99
CA PRO A 37 -17.93 1.29 23.59
C PRO A 37 -18.62 0.20 22.77
N SER A 38 -18.58 0.36 21.46
CA SER A 38 -19.07 -0.63 20.51
C SER A 38 -18.09 -1.81 20.47
N PRO A 39 -18.55 -3.04 20.76
CA PRO A 39 -17.67 -4.20 20.65
C PRO A 39 -17.29 -4.44 19.19
N ILE A 40 -16.07 -4.93 18.98
CA ILE A 40 -15.62 -5.47 17.70
C ILE A 40 -16.28 -6.84 17.56
N THR A 41 -17.27 -6.97 16.67
CA THR A 41 -18.10 -8.18 16.52
C THR A 41 -18.27 -8.55 15.06
N PHE A 42 -18.81 -9.75 14.83
CA PHE A 42 -18.99 -10.31 13.49
C PHE A 42 -20.45 -10.38 13.03
N ALA A 43 -21.36 -9.76 13.79
CA ALA A 43 -22.80 -9.82 13.59
C ALA A 43 -23.28 -9.27 12.23
N GLY A 44 -22.47 -8.44 11.56
CA GLY A 44 -22.77 -7.86 10.25
C GLY A 44 -22.30 -8.69 9.05
N LEU A 45 -21.55 -9.77 9.27
CA LEU A 45 -20.93 -10.57 8.22
C LEU A 45 -21.78 -11.83 7.90
N PRO A 46 -21.88 -12.28 6.64
CA PRO A 46 -22.62 -13.51 6.32
C PRO A 46 -21.88 -14.76 6.84
N ALA A 47 -22.64 -15.78 7.25
CA ALA A 47 -22.09 -17.11 7.57
C ALA A 47 -21.35 -17.70 6.37
N GLY A 48 -20.26 -18.41 6.64
CA GLY A 48 -19.36 -18.96 5.62
C GLY A 48 -18.36 -17.97 5.05
N LEU A 49 -18.44 -16.68 5.41
CA LEU A 49 -17.42 -15.72 5.01
C LEU A 49 -16.07 -16.04 5.66
N ILE A 50 -15.03 -16.16 4.84
CA ILE A 50 -13.65 -16.15 5.31
C ILE A 50 -13.30 -14.73 5.73
N VAL A 51 -12.94 -14.55 7.01
CA VAL A 51 -12.63 -13.26 7.60
C VAL A 51 -11.13 -13.04 7.65
N ASN A 52 -10.68 -11.99 7.00
CA ASN A 52 -9.30 -11.55 7.05
C ASN A 52 -9.15 -10.03 7.21
N ASP A 53 -10.00 -9.21 6.58
CA ASP A 53 -9.94 -7.74 6.71
C ASP A 53 -11.31 -7.06 6.68
N GLN A 54 -12.39 -7.83 6.84
CA GLN A 54 -13.77 -7.34 6.79
C GLN A 54 -14.22 -6.65 8.09
N VAL A 55 -13.34 -6.60 9.10
CA VAL A 55 -13.57 -5.89 10.36
C VAL A 55 -12.71 -4.63 10.34
N ASN A 56 -13.33 -3.45 10.39
CA ASN A 56 -12.63 -2.17 10.28
C ASN A 56 -11.49 -2.08 11.32
N GLY A 57 -10.29 -1.74 10.86
CA GLY A 57 -9.12 -1.58 11.72
C GLY A 57 -8.51 -2.89 12.25
N VAL A 58 -9.01 -4.07 11.85
CA VAL A 58 -8.53 -5.37 12.35
C VAL A 58 -8.27 -6.34 11.21
N SER A 59 -7.03 -6.76 11.04
CA SER A 59 -6.66 -7.89 10.18
C SER A 59 -6.70 -9.20 10.98
N ILE A 60 -7.32 -10.23 10.43
CA ILE A 60 -7.59 -11.50 11.08
C ILE A 60 -6.95 -12.63 10.27
N ARG A 61 -6.37 -13.62 10.95
CA ARG A 61 -5.97 -14.89 10.33
C ARG A 61 -6.09 -16.02 11.33
N ALA A 62 -6.13 -17.25 10.85
CA ALA A 62 -6.10 -18.45 11.67
C ALA A 62 -4.84 -19.29 11.39
N GLU A 63 -4.45 -20.12 12.36
CA GLU A 63 -3.58 -21.27 12.20
C GLU A 63 -4.30 -22.48 12.78
N ASN A 64 -4.53 -23.50 11.96
CA ASN A 64 -5.21 -24.74 12.33
C ASN A 64 -4.16 -25.76 12.82
N ASP A 65 -4.37 -26.34 14.00
CA ASP A 65 -3.40 -27.28 14.59
C ASP A 65 -3.46 -28.69 13.95
N ARG A 66 -4.40 -28.92 13.02
CA ARG A 66 -4.54 -30.15 12.25
C ARG A 66 -3.96 -30.02 10.85
N SER A 67 -2.81 -30.67 10.65
CA SER A 67 -2.14 -30.71 9.36
C SER A 67 -3.05 -31.25 8.23
N GLY A 68 -3.22 -30.43 7.19
CA GLY A 68 -4.04 -30.75 6.01
C GLY A 68 -5.43 -30.13 6.01
N HIS A 69 -5.81 -29.45 7.10
CA HIS A 69 -7.01 -28.63 7.20
C HIS A 69 -6.65 -27.15 6.92
N PRO A 70 -7.63 -26.28 6.62
CA PRO A 70 -7.35 -24.93 6.15
C PRO A 70 -7.07 -23.95 7.29
N ASP A 71 -6.10 -23.07 7.09
CA ASP A 71 -5.76 -21.97 8.00
C ASP A 71 -6.72 -20.77 7.80
N LEU A 72 -8.01 -20.99 8.04
CA LEU A 72 -9.07 -20.01 7.76
C LEU A 72 -9.84 -19.62 9.02
N ALA A 73 -10.03 -18.31 9.19
CA ALA A 73 -10.97 -17.77 10.16
C ALA A 73 -12.31 -17.55 9.44
N VAL A 74 -13.41 -18.13 9.93
CA VAL A 74 -14.69 -18.19 9.21
C VAL A 74 -15.83 -17.75 10.09
N ILE A 75 -16.85 -17.11 9.50
CA ILE A 75 -18.07 -16.77 10.20
C ILE A 75 -18.98 -17.98 10.36
N PHE A 76 -19.34 -18.26 11.61
CA PHE A 76 -20.26 -19.31 12.02
C PHE A 76 -21.54 -18.72 12.61
N ASP A 77 -22.72 -19.10 12.09
CA ASP A 77 -24.00 -18.68 12.65
C ASP A 77 -24.38 -19.59 13.84
N SER A 78 -24.06 -19.15 15.06
CA SER A 78 -24.40 -19.90 16.27
C SER A 78 -25.90 -20.02 16.53
N SER A 79 -26.74 -19.23 15.87
CA SER A 79 -28.20 -19.39 15.95
C SER A 79 -28.72 -20.53 15.06
N ASN A 80 -27.93 -20.97 14.07
CA ASN A 80 -28.25 -22.06 13.16
C ASN A 80 -26.98 -22.90 12.87
N PRO A 81 -26.44 -23.62 13.88
CA PRO A 81 -25.15 -24.30 13.76
C PRO A 81 -25.14 -25.35 12.63
N THR A 82 -24.01 -25.38 11.92
CA THR A 82 -23.66 -26.26 10.79
C THR A 82 -22.46 -27.15 11.19
N GLY A 83 -21.95 -28.01 10.29
CA GLY A 83 -20.76 -28.85 10.54
C GLY A 83 -20.93 -30.03 11.51
N GLY A 84 -21.82 -29.89 12.50
CA GLY A 84 -21.89 -30.78 13.65
C GLY A 84 -21.71 -30.07 14.98
N ASP A 85 -21.33 -28.78 14.95
CA ASP A 85 -20.89 -27.97 16.11
C ASP A 85 -22.07 -27.35 16.83
N VAL A 86 -22.95 -28.22 17.30
CA VAL A 86 -24.11 -27.84 18.09
C VAL A 86 -23.72 -27.27 19.45
N ASP A 87 -22.52 -27.54 19.94
CA ASP A 87 -21.90 -26.98 21.13
C ASP A 87 -21.42 -25.53 20.95
N LEU A 88 -21.19 -25.05 19.73
CA LEU A 88 -21.07 -23.61 19.47
C LEU A 88 -22.41 -22.86 19.43
N GLY A 89 -23.54 -23.58 19.40
CA GLY A 89 -24.87 -22.99 19.24
C GLY A 89 -25.26 -22.05 20.40
N THR A 90 -25.91 -20.92 20.11
CA THR A 90 -26.38 -19.99 21.17
C THR A 90 -27.83 -19.57 20.93
N PRO A 91 -28.70 -19.49 21.97
CA PRO A 91 -28.50 -19.95 23.36
C PRO A 91 -28.38 -21.48 23.51
N ASN A 92 -28.09 -21.95 24.72
CA ASN A 92 -28.18 -23.35 25.14
C ASN A 92 -29.63 -23.90 25.12
N GLU A 93 -29.76 -25.21 25.01
CA GLU A 93 -31.00 -25.98 25.00
C GLU A 93 -31.91 -25.72 26.22
N ASP A 94 -31.34 -25.44 27.39
CA ASP A 94 -32.09 -25.08 28.61
C ASP A 94 -32.89 -23.77 28.45
N PHE A 95 -32.44 -22.90 27.55
CA PHE A 95 -33.07 -21.62 27.21
C PHE A 95 -33.83 -21.67 25.88
N GLY A 96 -33.95 -22.85 25.27
CA GLY A 96 -34.67 -23.08 24.02
C GLY A 96 -33.90 -22.69 22.76
N GLY A 97 -32.59 -22.53 22.86
CA GLY A 97 -31.70 -22.31 21.70
C GLY A 97 -31.13 -23.60 21.10
N PRO A 98 -30.32 -23.49 20.04
CA PRO A 98 -29.72 -24.64 19.34
C PRO A 98 -28.50 -25.24 20.04
N GLY A 99 -27.93 -24.56 21.04
CA GLY A 99 -26.72 -24.95 21.76
C GLY A 99 -26.89 -26.22 22.60
N ILE A 100 -26.01 -27.20 22.46
CA ILE A 100 -26.05 -28.45 23.23
C ILE A 100 -24.76 -28.59 24.04
N GLY A 101 -24.88 -28.65 25.36
CA GLY A 101 -23.73 -28.89 26.22
C GLY A 101 -24.04 -28.65 27.70
N ASP A 102 -23.30 -29.34 28.57
CA ASP A 102 -23.51 -29.27 30.02
C ASP A 102 -22.98 -27.96 30.63
N GLY A 103 -22.03 -27.28 29.97
CA GLY A 103 -21.41 -26.02 30.43
C GLY A 103 -22.32 -24.80 30.26
N GLY A 104 -23.13 -24.79 29.19
CA GLY A 104 -24.08 -23.71 28.89
C GLY A 104 -25.40 -23.72 29.68
N ARG A 105 -25.63 -24.73 30.53
CA ARG A 105 -26.92 -24.93 31.23
C ARG A 105 -27.25 -23.86 32.26
N SER A 106 -28.54 -23.79 32.62
CA SER A 106 -28.99 -22.82 33.62
C SER A 106 -28.36 -23.07 35.00
N GLY A 107 -27.80 -22.00 35.57
CA GLY A 107 -27.12 -21.98 36.85
C GLY A 107 -25.67 -22.46 36.83
N GLN A 108 -25.10 -22.73 35.65
CA GLN A 108 -23.67 -23.04 35.47
C GLN A 108 -22.84 -21.76 35.35
N GLU A 109 -21.52 -21.90 35.52
CA GLU A 109 -20.57 -20.79 35.39
C GLU A 109 -20.53 -20.22 33.96
N GLY A 110 -20.64 -21.09 32.95
CA GLY A 110 -20.70 -20.71 31.53
C GLY A 110 -22.12 -20.60 30.97
N GLU A 111 -23.12 -20.28 31.80
CA GLU A 111 -24.54 -20.22 31.38
C GLU A 111 -24.72 -19.44 30.06
N ASN A 112 -25.23 -20.10 29.02
CA ASN A 112 -25.39 -19.54 27.68
C ASN A 112 -26.88 -19.28 27.40
N ASN A 113 -27.40 -18.19 27.97
CA ASN A 113 -28.84 -17.90 27.98
C ASN A 113 -29.34 -16.96 26.87
N ALA A 114 -28.47 -16.56 25.95
CA ALA A 114 -28.77 -15.56 24.94
C ALA A 114 -28.20 -15.91 23.56
N ALA A 115 -28.89 -15.45 22.51
CA ALA A 115 -28.45 -15.63 21.13
C ALA A 115 -27.34 -14.61 20.83
N LEU A 116 -26.18 -15.11 20.42
CA LEU A 116 -25.01 -14.30 20.04
C LEU A 116 -24.97 -14.05 18.53
N GLY A 117 -25.55 -14.94 17.71
CA GLY A 117 -25.51 -14.82 16.25
C GLY A 117 -24.16 -15.26 15.70
N ASN A 118 -23.47 -14.39 14.98
CA ASN A 118 -22.25 -14.77 14.28
C ASN A 118 -21.02 -14.80 15.20
N LEU A 119 -20.32 -15.93 15.17
CA LEU A 119 -19.03 -16.15 15.82
C LEU A 119 -17.93 -16.24 14.76
N LEU A 120 -16.69 -15.97 15.17
CA LEU A 120 -15.50 -16.28 14.40
C LEU A 120 -14.88 -17.59 14.89
N ILE A 121 -14.68 -18.54 13.99
CA ILE A 121 -14.11 -19.87 14.28
C ILE A 121 -12.85 -20.13 13.45
N ILE A 122 -12.06 -21.13 13.86
CA ILE A 122 -11.01 -21.73 13.03
C ILE A 122 -11.65 -22.87 12.26
N ALA A 123 -11.66 -22.81 10.92
CA ALA A 123 -12.44 -23.76 10.14
C ALA A 123 -11.76 -25.12 9.94
N GLU A 124 -12.54 -26.20 10.05
CA GLU A 124 -12.16 -27.56 9.67
C GLU A 124 -12.13 -27.72 8.13
N ASN A 125 -12.94 -26.94 7.40
CA ASN A 125 -13.10 -27.07 5.95
C ASN A 125 -13.20 -25.72 5.21
N ASP A 126 -12.96 -25.74 3.89
CA ASP A 126 -13.01 -24.61 2.97
C ASP A 126 -13.99 -24.86 1.80
N VAL A 127 -15.01 -25.69 2.02
CA VAL A 127 -15.86 -26.18 0.94
C VAL A 127 -16.90 -25.13 0.53
N ASP A 128 -16.68 -24.52 -0.64
CA ASP A 128 -17.66 -23.72 -1.38
C ASP A 128 -18.08 -24.48 -2.65
N ALA A 129 -19.11 -25.32 -2.53
CA ALA A 129 -19.59 -26.17 -3.61
C ALA A 129 -20.40 -25.39 -4.66
N ASN A 130 -20.94 -24.22 -4.30
CA ASN A 130 -21.77 -23.40 -5.16
C ASN A 130 -20.99 -22.25 -5.84
N ASN A 131 -19.76 -22.00 -5.38
CA ASN A 131 -18.77 -21.05 -5.84
C ASN A 131 -19.20 -19.57 -5.71
N ASP A 132 -19.96 -19.24 -4.65
CA ASP A 132 -20.41 -17.88 -4.32
C ASP A 132 -19.43 -17.11 -3.41
N GLY A 133 -18.35 -17.76 -2.98
CA GLY A 133 -17.33 -17.19 -2.11
C GLY A 133 -17.62 -17.37 -0.61
N LEU A 134 -18.64 -18.15 -0.24
CA LEU A 134 -18.96 -18.52 1.13
C LEU A 134 -18.79 -20.03 1.34
N ILE A 135 -18.24 -20.42 2.48
CA ILE A 135 -18.18 -21.83 2.89
C ILE A 135 -19.60 -22.31 3.19
N ASP A 136 -20.03 -23.38 2.51
CA ASP A 136 -21.41 -23.87 2.54
C ASP A 136 -21.80 -24.52 3.89
N ASP A 137 -20.84 -25.13 4.57
CA ASP A 137 -21.02 -25.84 5.85
C ASP A 137 -19.88 -25.46 6.82
N PRO A 138 -19.88 -24.22 7.38
CA PRO A 138 -18.87 -23.81 8.34
C PRO A 138 -18.85 -24.74 9.55
N ASP A 139 -17.65 -25.19 9.90
CA ASP A 139 -17.39 -26.28 10.85
C ASP A 139 -16.08 -25.93 11.58
N ASP A 140 -16.03 -25.96 12.91
CA ASP A 140 -14.85 -25.54 13.67
C ASP A 140 -13.88 -26.68 13.99
N GLU A 141 -12.59 -26.36 14.09
CA GLU A 141 -11.56 -27.39 14.24
C GLU A 141 -11.53 -27.97 15.66
N ALA A 142 -11.94 -29.23 15.81
CA ALA A 142 -11.88 -29.95 17.09
C ALA A 142 -10.46 -30.12 17.67
N ALA A 143 -9.40 -30.03 16.85
CA ALA A 143 -8.02 -30.01 17.31
C ALA A 143 -7.55 -28.64 17.86
N GLY A 144 -8.38 -27.60 17.70
CA GLY A 144 -8.06 -26.23 18.06
C GLY A 144 -7.08 -25.54 17.11
N GLY A 145 -6.43 -24.52 17.62
CA GLY A 145 -5.52 -23.67 16.85
C GLY A 145 -5.44 -22.25 17.39
N ARG A 146 -4.99 -21.32 16.55
CA ARG A 146 -4.75 -19.93 16.92
C ARG A 146 -5.45 -18.96 15.99
N LEU A 147 -6.25 -18.05 16.54
CA LEU A 147 -6.74 -16.85 15.86
C LEU A 147 -5.83 -15.66 16.17
N TYR A 148 -5.51 -14.89 15.16
CA TYR A 148 -4.69 -13.68 15.26
C TYR A 148 -5.55 -12.47 14.90
N PHE A 149 -5.54 -11.46 15.75
CA PHE A 149 -6.14 -10.14 15.50
C PHE A 149 -5.02 -9.11 15.51
N GLN A 150 -4.71 -8.54 14.35
CA GLN A 150 -3.77 -7.43 14.21
C GLN A 150 -4.56 -6.14 14.06
N PHE A 151 -4.33 -5.19 14.95
CA PHE A 151 -5.00 -3.90 14.88
C PHE A 151 -4.17 -2.91 14.05
N ASN A 152 -4.79 -2.19 13.12
CA ASN A 152 -4.12 -1.17 12.32
C ASN A 152 -3.54 -0.03 13.16
N SER A 153 -4.11 0.20 14.35
CA SER A 153 -3.57 1.05 15.41
C SER A 153 -3.68 0.34 16.74
N PRO A 154 -2.73 0.51 17.68
CA PRO A 154 -2.81 -0.12 19.00
C PRO A 154 -4.17 0.12 19.66
N GLN A 155 -4.77 -0.92 20.23
CA GLN A 155 -6.07 -0.85 20.89
C GLN A 155 -5.92 -1.17 22.37
N ASP A 156 -6.68 -0.44 23.19
CA ASP A 156 -6.88 -0.81 24.58
C ASP A 156 -8.03 -1.81 24.64
N ILE A 157 -7.78 -3.04 25.09
CA ILE A 157 -8.75 -4.14 25.10
C ILE A 157 -9.07 -4.50 26.55
N THR A 158 -10.34 -4.35 26.92
CA THR A 158 -10.86 -4.72 28.24
C THR A 158 -11.04 -6.23 28.34
N SER A 159 -11.69 -6.84 27.34
CA SER A 159 -12.07 -8.25 27.39
C SER A 159 -12.31 -8.86 26.00
N ILE A 160 -12.39 -10.18 25.95
CA ILE A 160 -12.84 -10.97 24.79
C ILE A 160 -13.94 -11.92 25.25
N TYR A 161 -14.97 -12.10 24.41
CA TYR A 161 -16.05 -13.03 24.68
C TYR A 161 -15.91 -14.28 23.81
N VAL A 162 -15.84 -15.44 24.45
CA VAL A 162 -15.59 -16.73 23.78
C VAL A 162 -16.69 -17.74 24.12
N VAL A 163 -16.87 -18.70 23.22
CA VAL A 163 -17.89 -19.75 23.25
C VAL A 163 -17.21 -21.11 23.12
N ASP A 164 -17.74 -22.09 23.85
CA ASP A 164 -17.37 -23.51 23.78
C ASP A 164 -15.89 -23.80 24.09
N VAL A 165 -15.36 -23.21 25.16
CA VAL A 165 -13.99 -23.52 25.59
C VAL A 165 -14.02 -24.62 26.65
N GLU A 166 -13.60 -25.81 26.22
CA GLU A 166 -13.74 -27.05 26.98
C GLU A 166 -12.38 -27.71 27.31
N SER A 167 -12.17 -28.99 27.02
CA SER A 167 -11.04 -29.75 27.56
C SER A 167 -9.66 -29.20 27.15
N GLY A 168 -8.88 -28.72 28.13
CA GLY A 168 -7.56 -28.12 27.89
C GLY A 168 -7.55 -26.59 27.92
N GLY A 169 -8.73 -25.96 27.84
CA GLY A 169 -8.90 -24.51 27.93
C GLY A 169 -8.33 -23.76 26.72
N GLY A 170 -7.86 -22.55 26.96
CA GLY A 170 -7.19 -21.75 25.93
C GLY A 170 -6.33 -20.65 26.55
N VAL A 171 -5.75 -19.80 25.71
CA VAL A 171 -4.96 -18.64 26.14
C VAL A 171 -5.20 -17.47 25.19
N VAL A 172 -5.30 -16.27 25.76
CA VAL A 172 -5.23 -15.01 25.00
C VAL A 172 -3.90 -14.33 25.33
N ARG A 173 -3.13 -13.95 24.31
CA ARG A 173 -1.88 -13.19 24.43
C ARG A 173 -2.04 -11.86 23.71
N ALA A 174 -1.60 -10.78 24.35
CA ALA A 174 -1.57 -9.45 23.74
C ALA A 174 -0.13 -8.99 23.56
N PHE A 175 0.17 -8.39 22.42
CA PHE A 175 1.50 -7.89 22.08
C PHE A 175 1.43 -6.42 21.65
N ASP A 176 2.50 -5.67 21.91
CA ASP A 176 2.67 -4.31 21.40
C ASP A 176 3.12 -4.29 19.93
N GLU A 177 3.32 -3.09 19.38
CA GLU A 177 3.71 -2.89 17.98
C GLU A 177 5.06 -3.55 17.63
N ASP A 178 5.98 -3.60 18.61
CA ASP A 178 7.30 -4.22 18.47
C ASP A 178 7.26 -5.76 18.61
N GLY A 179 6.08 -6.34 18.84
CA GLY A 179 5.89 -7.78 19.05
C GLY A 179 6.27 -8.25 20.46
N SER A 180 6.40 -7.34 21.43
CA SER A 180 6.65 -7.70 22.82
C SER A 180 5.36 -8.09 23.52
N LEU A 181 5.38 -9.20 24.26
CA LEU A 181 4.22 -9.66 25.03
C LEU A 181 3.87 -8.65 26.13
N ILE A 182 2.66 -8.09 26.08
CA ILE A 182 2.11 -7.21 27.11
C ILE A 182 1.45 -8.05 28.21
N THR A 183 0.55 -8.96 27.84
CA THR A 183 -0.16 -9.84 28.77
C THR A 183 -0.47 -11.20 28.17
N SER A 184 -0.68 -12.20 29.03
CA SER A 184 -1.14 -13.54 28.68
C SER A 184 -2.12 -14.02 29.74
N VAL A 185 -3.35 -14.32 29.32
CA VAL A 185 -4.48 -14.69 30.18
C VAL A 185 -5.00 -16.05 29.75
N ASN A 186 -5.19 -16.97 30.70
CA ASN A 186 -5.77 -18.27 30.41
C ASN A 186 -7.30 -18.13 30.23
N ILE A 187 -7.83 -18.83 29.24
CA ILE A 187 -9.25 -19.05 29.04
C ILE A 187 -9.63 -20.31 29.81
N ALA A 188 -10.59 -20.19 30.73
CA ALA A 188 -10.99 -21.31 31.58
C ALA A 188 -11.83 -22.32 30.79
N SER A 189 -11.74 -23.59 31.18
CA SER A 189 -12.66 -24.61 30.67
C SER A 189 -13.99 -24.47 31.42
N VAL A 190 -15.04 -24.02 30.72
CA VAL A 190 -16.40 -23.88 31.28
C VAL A 190 -17.34 -25.01 30.83
N GLY A 191 -16.81 -25.95 30.04
CA GLY A 191 -17.51 -27.12 29.52
C GLY A 191 -18.30 -26.83 28.25
N ASP A 192 -18.75 -27.90 27.59
CA ASP A 192 -19.43 -27.85 26.29
C ASP A 192 -20.57 -26.83 26.29
N ASN A 193 -20.62 -26.01 25.25
CA ASN A 193 -21.57 -24.92 25.05
C ASN A 193 -21.52 -23.78 26.08
N GLY A 194 -20.51 -23.78 26.95
CA GLY A 194 -20.30 -22.72 27.91
C GLY A 194 -19.81 -21.44 27.24
N VAL A 195 -20.26 -20.29 27.74
CA VAL A 195 -19.80 -18.97 27.31
C VAL A 195 -19.02 -18.28 28.42
N GLN A 196 -18.04 -17.44 28.08
CA GLN A 196 -17.32 -16.66 29.08
C GLN A 196 -16.76 -15.35 28.50
N GLU A 197 -16.71 -14.33 29.36
CA GLU A 197 -15.95 -13.10 29.12
C GLU A 197 -14.59 -13.20 29.81
N VAL A 198 -13.52 -13.11 29.03
CA VAL A 198 -12.13 -13.17 29.51
C VAL A 198 -11.60 -11.74 29.58
N PHE A 199 -11.38 -11.24 30.79
CA PHE A 199 -10.82 -9.91 31.02
C PHE A 199 -9.31 -9.89 30.77
N LEU A 200 -8.86 -8.95 29.95
CA LEU A 200 -7.46 -8.75 29.55
C LEU A 200 -6.87 -7.49 30.20
N ASP A 201 -7.67 -6.42 30.30
CA ASP A 201 -7.28 -5.10 30.79
C ASP A 201 -5.92 -4.63 30.25
N VAL A 202 -5.76 -4.66 28.92
CA VAL A 202 -4.51 -4.35 28.24
C VAL A 202 -4.59 -3.00 27.52
N GLU A 203 -3.54 -2.19 27.65
CA GLU A 203 -3.38 -0.93 26.92
C GLU A 203 -2.41 -1.11 25.75
N GLY A 204 -2.72 -0.53 24.60
CA GLY A 204 -1.82 -0.48 23.44
C GLY A 204 -1.50 -1.83 22.78
N ALA A 205 -2.45 -2.77 22.78
CA ALA A 205 -2.28 -4.03 22.06
C ALA A 205 -2.32 -3.79 20.55
N HIS A 206 -1.23 -4.11 19.84
CA HIS A 206 -1.18 -4.14 18.38
C HIS A 206 -1.57 -5.51 17.82
N TRP A 207 -1.35 -6.58 18.61
CA TRP A 207 -1.76 -7.94 18.26
C TRP A 207 -2.46 -8.61 19.43
N LEU A 208 -3.52 -9.39 19.14
CA LEU A 208 -4.01 -10.46 20.00
C LEU A 208 -3.81 -11.81 19.31
N GLU A 209 -3.35 -12.80 20.07
CA GLU A 209 -3.38 -14.22 19.71
C GLU A 209 -4.35 -14.92 20.66
N VAL A 210 -5.34 -15.61 20.11
CA VAL A 210 -6.31 -16.42 20.85
C VAL A 210 -6.08 -17.88 20.48
N GLU A 211 -5.56 -18.65 21.43
CA GLU A 211 -5.27 -20.07 21.30
C GLU A 211 -6.41 -20.88 21.95
N PHE A 212 -7.00 -21.79 21.18
CA PHE A 212 -7.93 -22.81 21.66
C PHE A 212 -7.25 -24.17 21.65
N ALA A 213 -7.36 -24.94 22.74
CA ALA A 213 -6.80 -26.30 22.81
C ALA A 213 -7.65 -27.34 22.07
N THR A 214 -8.92 -27.02 21.79
CA THR A 214 -9.95 -27.83 21.12
C THR A 214 -10.87 -26.89 20.31
N SER A 215 -12.11 -27.28 20.02
CA SER A 215 -13.16 -26.42 19.46
C SER A 215 -13.33 -25.12 20.26
N GLY A 216 -13.84 -24.10 19.58
CA GLY A 216 -14.13 -22.81 20.19
C GLY A 216 -14.37 -21.68 19.20
N GLY A 217 -15.13 -20.67 19.66
CA GLY A 217 -15.46 -19.50 18.85
C GLY A 217 -15.26 -18.18 19.61
N VAL A 218 -14.96 -17.11 18.87
CA VAL A 218 -14.91 -15.75 19.39
C VAL A 218 -16.17 -15.00 18.97
N TYR A 219 -16.94 -14.50 19.93
CA TYR A 219 -18.10 -13.65 19.66
C TYR A 219 -17.69 -12.20 19.37
N GLY A 220 -16.72 -11.68 20.13
CA GLY A 220 -16.21 -10.33 19.92
C GLY A 220 -15.18 -9.88 20.94
N LEU A 221 -14.55 -8.74 20.64
CA LEU A 221 -13.59 -8.06 21.49
C LEU A 221 -14.22 -6.79 22.07
N CYS A 222 -13.98 -6.50 23.34
CA CYS A 222 -14.42 -5.28 23.96
C CYS A 222 -13.24 -4.30 24.13
N PRO A 223 -13.18 -3.22 23.34
CA PRO A 223 -12.21 -2.16 23.58
C PRO A 223 -12.58 -1.35 24.83
N THR A 224 -11.64 -0.61 25.43
CA THR A 224 -11.95 0.30 26.55
C THR A 224 -12.67 1.58 26.09
N SER A 225 -12.51 1.93 24.81
CA SER A 225 -13.15 3.06 24.15
C SER A 225 -13.25 2.80 22.63
N ASN A 226 -14.10 3.52 21.90
CA ASN A 226 -14.11 3.45 20.44
C ASN A 226 -12.90 4.18 19.80
N ASP A 227 -12.17 4.95 20.62
CA ASP A 227 -10.99 5.70 20.22
C ASP A 227 -9.71 4.91 20.60
N PRO A 228 -8.63 4.99 19.79
CA PRO A 228 -7.33 4.46 20.18
C PRO A 228 -6.79 5.19 21.44
N PRO A 229 -5.91 4.56 22.24
CA PRO A 229 -5.34 5.12 23.46
C PRO A 229 -4.85 6.57 23.30
N SER A 230 -5.29 7.45 24.20
CA SER A 230 -5.02 8.89 24.12
C SER A 230 -3.53 9.19 24.27
N GLY A 231 -2.86 9.41 23.13
CA GLY A 231 -1.41 9.59 23.02
C GLY A 231 -0.91 9.54 21.57
N ALA A 232 -1.69 8.93 20.67
CA ALA A 232 -1.47 8.99 19.23
C ALA A 232 -2.41 10.03 18.58
N PRO A 233 -1.90 11.09 17.92
CA PRO A 233 -2.75 11.97 17.15
C PRO A 233 -3.05 11.31 15.80
N TYR A 234 -4.24 10.74 15.63
CA TYR A 234 -4.74 10.35 14.32
C TYR A 234 -6.21 10.74 14.22
N GLU A 235 -6.47 11.83 13.47
CA GLU A 235 -7.75 12.03 12.78
C GLU A 235 -7.83 10.95 11.69
N GLU A 236 -8.88 10.13 11.70
CA GLU A 236 -9.09 9.12 10.66
C GLU A 236 -9.08 9.79 9.28
N ASN A 237 -8.19 9.35 8.39
CA ASN A 237 -8.35 9.63 6.98
C ASN A 237 -9.54 8.77 6.49
N PRO A 238 -10.69 9.35 6.10
CA PRO A 238 -11.86 8.58 5.72
C PRO A 238 -11.58 7.73 4.49
N ARG A 239 -10.56 8.09 3.68
CA ARG A 239 -10.11 7.32 2.51
C ARG A 239 -8.80 6.60 2.74
N VAL A 240 -8.64 5.47 2.04
CA VAL A 240 -7.41 4.70 1.97
C VAL A 240 -6.33 5.53 1.27
N ASP A 241 -5.22 5.74 1.97
CA ASP A 241 -4.03 6.43 1.45
C ASP A 241 -2.85 5.47 1.17
N HIS A 242 -2.90 4.26 1.74
CA HIS A 242 -1.83 3.29 1.56
C HIS A 242 -1.80 2.80 0.11
N GLY A 243 -0.66 2.99 -0.55
CA GLY A 243 -0.46 2.63 -1.96
C GLY A 243 -0.98 3.66 -2.96
N LEU A 244 -1.61 4.76 -2.52
CA LEU A 244 -2.10 5.83 -3.38
C LEU A 244 -0.95 6.43 -4.21
N GLN A 245 -1.17 6.64 -5.51
CA GLN A 245 -0.20 7.23 -6.44
C GLN A 245 -0.72 8.52 -7.07
N ALA A 246 -2.02 8.62 -7.31
CA ALA A 246 -2.65 9.81 -7.88
C ALA A 246 -4.05 9.95 -7.32
N LEU A 247 -4.47 11.19 -7.08
CA LEU A 247 -5.82 11.51 -6.59
C LEU A 247 -6.30 12.82 -7.21
N TYR A 248 -7.46 12.78 -7.86
CA TYR A 248 -8.12 13.92 -8.48
C TYR A 248 -9.51 14.07 -7.90
N THR A 249 -9.80 15.21 -7.28
CA THR A 249 -11.06 15.45 -6.56
C THR A 249 -12.04 16.33 -7.33
N PHE A 250 -11.61 16.93 -8.44
CA PHE A 250 -12.45 17.75 -9.32
C PHE A 250 -13.15 18.94 -8.61
N ASN A 251 -12.54 19.45 -7.54
CA ASN A 251 -13.07 20.51 -6.69
C ASN A 251 -12.57 21.92 -7.07
N GLU A 252 -11.79 22.06 -8.14
CA GLU A 252 -11.19 23.33 -8.56
C GLU A 252 -12.24 24.37 -8.94
N GLY A 253 -13.37 23.92 -9.49
CA GLY A 253 -14.53 24.75 -9.83
C GLY A 253 -14.32 25.72 -11.00
N ASN A 254 -13.10 25.89 -11.50
CA ASN A 254 -12.76 26.69 -12.68
C ASN A 254 -11.34 26.38 -13.19
N GLY A 255 -11.00 26.92 -14.36
CA GLY A 255 -9.65 26.78 -14.94
C GLY A 255 -9.54 25.62 -15.93
N ASN A 256 -8.30 25.35 -16.34
CA ASN A 256 -7.95 24.34 -17.33
C ASN A 256 -6.99 23.26 -16.78
N THR A 257 -6.85 23.17 -15.46
CA THR A 257 -5.98 22.20 -14.78
C THR A 257 -6.79 21.46 -13.73
N ILE A 258 -6.61 20.15 -13.65
CA ILE A 258 -7.13 19.28 -12.57
C ILE A 258 -5.90 18.82 -11.80
N TYR A 259 -5.86 19.11 -10.50
CA TYR A 259 -4.67 18.87 -9.70
C TYR A 259 -4.63 17.44 -9.17
N ASP A 260 -3.45 16.83 -9.24
CA ASP A 260 -3.15 15.61 -8.47
C ASP A 260 -2.87 16.02 -7.01
N VAL A 261 -3.84 15.76 -6.14
CA VAL A 261 -3.80 16.13 -4.72
C VAL A 261 -3.39 14.96 -3.82
N SER A 262 -2.82 13.89 -4.39
CA SER A 262 -2.39 12.70 -3.63
C SER A 262 -1.31 12.99 -2.59
N GLY A 263 -0.52 14.05 -2.76
CA GLY A 263 0.64 14.34 -1.92
C GLY A 263 1.80 13.34 -2.12
N VAL A 264 1.79 12.56 -3.20
CA VAL A 264 2.80 11.53 -3.50
C VAL A 264 3.68 11.98 -4.67
N GLY A 265 4.97 12.21 -4.39
CA GLY A 265 5.96 12.64 -5.39
C GLY A 265 5.55 13.93 -6.13
N THR A 266 6.09 14.12 -7.33
CA THR A 266 5.67 15.24 -8.20
C THR A 266 4.22 15.06 -8.62
N ALA A 267 3.43 16.14 -8.50
CA ALA A 267 2.02 16.14 -8.82
C ALA A 267 1.78 15.88 -10.32
N MET A 268 0.99 14.84 -10.62
CA MET A 268 0.66 14.43 -11.97
C MET A 268 -0.59 15.16 -12.48
N ASN A 269 -0.55 16.49 -12.56
CA ASN A 269 -1.71 17.31 -12.93
C ASN A 269 -2.21 17.02 -14.35
N LEU A 270 -3.53 17.08 -14.57
CA LEU A 270 -4.15 16.92 -15.89
C LEU A 270 -4.48 18.30 -16.48
N VAL A 271 -4.16 18.50 -17.76
CA VAL A 271 -4.45 19.73 -18.50
C VAL A 271 -5.62 19.51 -19.45
N ILE A 272 -6.60 20.40 -19.36
CA ILE A 272 -7.78 20.47 -20.22
C ILE A 272 -7.45 21.32 -21.43
N ALA A 273 -7.42 20.71 -22.62
CA ALA A 273 -7.05 21.38 -23.86
C ALA A 273 -8.10 22.39 -24.36
N ASP A 274 -9.39 22.03 -24.32
CA ASP A 274 -10.50 22.92 -24.66
C ASP A 274 -11.50 23.02 -23.50
N PRO A 275 -11.34 24.02 -22.60
CA PRO A 275 -12.29 24.26 -21.52
C PRO A 275 -13.73 24.55 -21.98
N GLY A 276 -13.95 24.84 -23.26
CA GLY A 276 -15.30 25.03 -23.82
C GLY A 276 -16.11 23.73 -23.97
N GLN A 277 -15.47 22.57 -23.84
CA GLN A 277 -16.10 21.25 -23.90
C GLN A 277 -16.38 20.64 -22.53
N ILE A 278 -16.08 21.36 -21.46
CA ILE A 278 -16.36 20.92 -20.09
C ILE A 278 -17.18 21.98 -19.35
N GLN A 279 -17.80 21.54 -18.27
CA GLN A 279 -18.42 22.40 -17.29
C GLN A 279 -17.99 21.95 -15.90
N TRP A 280 -17.37 22.84 -15.14
CA TRP A 280 -17.18 22.62 -13.71
C TRP A 280 -18.55 22.61 -13.01
N ILE A 281 -18.82 21.58 -12.22
CA ILE A 281 -20.04 21.41 -11.43
C ILE A 281 -19.68 21.35 -9.93
N ASP A 282 -20.68 21.38 -9.07
CA ASP A 282 -20.46 21.27 -7.63
C ASP A 282 -19.86 19.90 -7.30
N GLY A 283 -18.60 19.90 -6.82
CA GLY A 283 -17.84 18.68 -6.54
C GLY A 283 -17.55 17.81 -7.76
N GLY A 284 -17.34 18.38 -8.96
CA GLY A 284 -17.05 17.58 -10.14
C GLY A 284 -16.76 18.33 -11.44
N LEU A 285 -16.51 17.55 -12.49
CA LEU A 285 -16.28 17.98 -13.86
C LEU A 285 -17.21 17.24 -14.81
N ASP A 286 -18.07 17.98 -15.51
CA ASP A 286 -19.01 17.50 -16.53
C ASP A 286 -18.40 17.65 -17.93
N VAL A 287 -18.18 16.53 -18.63
CA VAL A 287 -17.59 16.52 -19.98
C VAL A 287 -18.70 16.49 -21.01
N ASN A 288 -18.85 17.59 -21.75
CA ASN A 288 -19.97 17.83 -22.67
C ASN A 288 -19.58 17.72 -24.15
N GLY A 289 -18.32 17.40 -24.45
CA GLY A 289 -17.82 17.31 -25.81
C GLY A 289 -16.36 16.85 -25.91
N ALA A 290 -15.86 16.80 -27.14
CA ALA A 290 -14.53 16.27 -27.43
C ALA A 290 -13.42 17.24 -27.01
N THR A 291 -12.76 16.96 -25.89
CA THR A 291 -11.51 17.60 -25.47
C THR A 291 -10.47 16.55 -25.09
N LEU A 292 -9.20 16.92 -25.13
CA LEU A 292 -8.13 16.14 -24.53
C LEU A 292 -7.93 16.63 -23.09
N ILE A 293 -7.98 15.70 -22.13
CA ILE A 293 -7.65 15.94 -20.73
C ILE A 293 -6.54 14.95 -20.37
N ALA A 294 -5.32 15.45 -20.17
CA ALA A 294 -4.14 14.59 -20.05
C ALA A 294 -3.02 15.21 -19.23
N THR A 295 -2.15 14.37 -18.65
CA THR A 295 -0.92 14.81 -17.97
C THR A 295 0.01 15.54 -18.93
N GLU A 296 0.74 16.58 -18.55
CA GLU A 296 1.62 17.30 -19.50
C GLU A 296 2.70 16.40 -20.11
N GLY A 297 3.32 15.57 -19.28
CA GLY A 297 4.32 14.57 -19.65
C GLY A 297 3.87 13.15 -19.37
N ALA A 298 4.81 12.22 -19.54
CA ALA A 298 4.59 10.81 -19.26
C ALA A 298 4.27 10.57 -17.77
N ALA A 299 3.39 9.61 -17.49
CA ALA A 299 2.96 9.25 -16.14
C ALA A 299 3.97 8.33 -15.44
N THR A 300 5.26 8.69 -15.46
CA THR A 300 6.37 7.83 -15.00
C THR A 300 6.23 7.40 -13.54
N LYS A 301 5.77 8.31 -12.66
CA LYS A 301 5.45 8.01 -11.25
C LYS A 301 4.52 6.80 -11.13
N LEU A 302 3.40 6.84 -11.85
CA LEU A 302 2.41 5.77 -11.84
C LEU A 302 2.99 4.48 -12.46
N ILE A 303 3.65 4.61 -13.61
CA ILE A 303 4.20 3.47 -14.35
C ILE A 303 5.20 2.71 -13.50
N ASN A 304 6.12 3.42 -12.84
CA ASN A 304 7.13 2.82 -11.98
C ASN A 304 6.50 2.13 -10.78
N ALA A 305 5.57 2.81 -10.09
CA ALA A 305 4.96 2.28 -8.88
C ALA A 305 4.16 0.99 -9.15
N VAL A 306 3.35 0.96 -10.22
CA VAL A 306 2.54 -0.20 -10.59
C VAL A 306 3.41 -1.34 -11.11
N SER A 307 4.41 -1.02 -11.95
CA SER A 307 5.31 -2.06 -12.49
C SER A 307 6.12 -2.74 -11.39
N TRP A 308 6.54 -1.96 -10.37
CA TRP A 308 7.30 -2.46 -9.24
C TRP A 308 6.53 -3.50 -8.41
N ASN A 309 5.28 -3.22 -8.08
CA ASN A 309 4.46 -4.13 -7.26
C ASN A 309 3.74 -5.21 -8.10
N SER A 310 3.76 -5.07 -9.43
CA SER A 310 2.95 -5.87 -10.35
C SER A 310 1.47 -5.93 -9.95
N ALA A 311 0.96 -4.86 -9.32
CA ALA A 311 -0.38 -4.76 -8.76
C ALA A 311 -0.91 -3.34 -8.94
N PHE A 312 -2.23 -3.21 -9.06
CA PHE A 312 -2.89 -1.99 -9.54
C PHE A 312 -4.31 -1.88 -9.01
N THR A 313 -4.73 -0.68 -8.61
CA THR A 313 -6.16 -0.34 -8.47
C THR A 313 -6.46 0.98 -9.13
N PHE A 314 -7.56 1.01 -9.88
CA PHE A 314 -8.19 2.23 -10.37
C PHE A 314 -9.54 2.39 -9.69
N GLU A 315 -9.77 3.53 -9.05
CA GLU A 315 -11.08 3.92 -8.50
C GLU A 315 -11.54 5.22 -9.16
N ALA A 316 -12.82 5.29 -9.53
CA ALA A 316 -13.44 6.55 -9.92
C ALA A 316 -14.88 6.65 -9.42
N TRP A 317 -15.27 7.86 -9.01
CA TRP A 317 -16.66 8.24 -8.79
C TRP A 317 -17.15 9.00 -10.02
N VAL A 318 -18.11 8.40 -10.72
CA VAL A 318 -18.55 8.89 -12.02
C VAL A 318 -20.07 8.85 -12.17
N VAL A 319 -20.60 9.77 -12.98
CA VAL A 319 -21.94 9.63 -13.57
C VAL A 319 -21.74 9.30 -15.05
N PRO A 320 -21.89 8.02 -15.47
CA PRO A 320 -21.71 7.66 -16.85
C PRO A 320 -22.88 8.14 -17.72
N PRO A 321 -22.64 8.47 -19.00
CA PRO A 321 -23.73 8.74 -19.93
C PRO A 321 -24.53 7.46 -20.21
N ALA A 322 -25.86 7.59 -20.31
CA ALA A 322 -26.73 6.48 -20.69
C ALA A 322 -26.45 5.95 -22.11
N SER A 323 -25.88 6.80 -22.98
CA SER A 323 -25.37 6.45 -24.30
C SER A 323 -24.15 7.33 -24.56
N PRO A 324 -22.93 6.77 -24.54
CA PRO A 324 -21.74 7.57 -24.72
C PRO A 324 -21.59 8.07 -26.16
N ALA A 325 -20.84 9.16 -26.34
CA ALA A 325 -20.57 9.78 -27.63
C ALA A 325 -19.78 8.87 -28.60
N ALA A 326 -18.90 8.01 -28.08
CA ALA A 326 -18.13 7.04 -28.84
C ALA A 326 -18.54 5.59 -28.50
N ALA A 327 -18.39 4.68 -29.46
CA ALA A 327 -18.69 3.25 -29.25
C ALA A 327 -17.74 2.56 -28.25
N ASN A 328 -16.50 3.06 -28.15
CA ASN A 328 -15.53 2.69 -27.12
C ASN A 328 -15.13 3.98 -26.41
N ALA A 329 -15.93 4.42 -25.46
CA ALA A 329 -15.76 5.70 -24.80
C ALA A 329 -14.82 5.56 -23.60
N VAL A 330 -13.63 6.16 -23.69
CA VAL A 330 -12.55 5.99 -22.72
C VAL A 330 -12.82 6.84 -21.48
N ILE A 331 -12.98 6.15 -20.34
CA ILE A 331 -13.12 6.78 -19.02
C ILE A 331 -11.73 7.19 -18.54
N ALA A 332 -10.75 6.30 -18.63
CA ALA A 332 -9.36 6.61 -18.34
C ALA A 332 -8.43 5.69 -19.15
N ALA A 333 -7.29 6.21 -19.58
CA ALA A 333 -6.28 5.41 -20.26
C ALA A 333 -4.86 5.90 -19.96
N LEU A 334 -3.93 4.96 -19.94
CA LEU A 334 -2.50 5.23 -20.01
C LEU A 334 -2.01 4.55 -21.28
N ALA A 335 -2.01 5.29 -22.38
CA ALA A 335 -1.89 4.72 -23.70
C ALA A 335 -1.38 5.73 -24.73
N GLN A 336 -0.81 5.23 -25.82
CA GLN A 336 -0.63 6.03 -27.03
C GLN A 336 -1.94 6.11 -27.82
N ASP A 337 -2.62 4.97 -28.01
CA ASP A 337 -3.89 4.85 -28.72
C ASP A 337 -4.60 3.52 -28.38
N SER A 338 -5.70 3.23 -29.06
CA SER A 338 -6.48 2.00 -28.82
C SER A 338 -5.74 0.68 -29.10
N THR A 339 -4.58 0.71 -29.76
CA THR A 339 -3.81 -0.48 -30.14
C THR A 339 -2.52 -0.66 -29.34
N ASP A 340 -2.09 0.36 -28.58
CA ASP A 340 -0.95 0.27 -27.66
C ASP A 340 -1.25 1.03 -26.36
N ARG A 341 -1.42 0.26 -25.28
CA ARG A 341 -1.94 0.73 -23.99
C ARG A 341 -1.22 0.03 -22.87
N ASN A 342 -0.84 0.75 -21.82
CA ASN A 342 -0.49 0.14 -20.54
C ASN A 342 -1.77 -0.30 -19.80
N PHE A 343 -2.77 0.58 -19.74
CA PHE A 343 -4.12 0.22 -19.36
C PHE A 343 -5.15 1.09 -20.08
N SER A 344 -6.39 0.61 -20.14
CA SER A 344 -7.52 1.43 -20.57
C SER A 344 -8.82 0.90 -19.97
N LEU A 345 -9.55 1.81 -19.33
CA LEU A 345 -10.90 1.64 -18.86
C LEU A 345 -11.85 2.38 -19.81
N TRP A 346 -12.81 1.67 -20.38
CA TRP A 346 -13.79 2.28 -21.29
C TRP A 346 -15.20 1.72 -21.07
N GLN A 347 -16.17 2.55 -21.45
CA GLN A 347 -17.56 2.16 -21.58
C GLN A 347 -17.84 1.77 -23.05
N GLN A 348 -18.50 0.63 -23.23
CA GLN A 348 -19.09 0.23 -24.52
C GLN A 348 -20.50 -0.26 -24.23
N ASP A 349 -21.49 0.35 -24.88
CA ASP A 349 -22.91 0.13 -24.59
C ASP A 349 -23.17 0.26 -23.07
N ASN A 350 -23.78 -0.75 -22.45
CA ASN A 350 -24.05 -0.81 -21.01
C ASN A 350 -23.02 -1.66 -20.23
N ARG A 351 -21.76 -1.70 -20.68
CA ARG A 351 -20.67 -2.45 -20.01
C ARG A 351 -19.44 -1.58 -19.76
N TYR A 352 -18.72 -1.92 -18.70
CA TYR A 352 -17.37 -1.44 -18.44
C TYR A 352 -16.36 -2.51 -18.86
N HIS A 353 -15.25 -2.07 -19.44
CA HIS A 353 -14.16 -2.92 -19.87
C HIS A 353 -12.84 -2.37 -19.38
N MET A 354 -12.00 -3.24 -18.82
CA MET A 354 -10.63 -2.91 -18.45
C MET A 354 -9.66 -3.81 -19.22
N ALA A 355 -8.73 -3.19 -19.95
CA ALA A 355 -7.58 -3.87 -20.53
C ALA A 355 -6.31 -3.45 -19.77
N LEU A 356 -5.47 -4.43 -19.44
CA LEU A 356 -4.23 -4.23 -18.69
C LEU A 356 -3.06 -4.96 -19.38
N LYS A 357 -1.99 -4.24 -19.71
CA LYS A 357 -0.79 -4.81 -20.32
C LYS A 357 0.05 -5.51 -19.27
N THR A 358 0.31 -6.78 -19.50
CA THR A 358 1.18 -7.66 -18.71
C THR A 358 2.07 -8.45 -19.67
N SER A 359 3.03 -9.20 -19.13
CA SER A 359 3.84 -10.12 -19.93
C SER A 359 3.05 -11.26 -20.60
N ALA A 360 1.79 -11.50 -20.21
CA ALA A 360 0.92 -12.52 -20.81
C ALA A 360 -0.21 -11.96 -21.69
N THR A 361 -0.48 -10.66 -21.65
CA THR A 361 -1.48 -10.02 -22.52
C THR A 361 -0.85 -9.46 -23.78
N SER A 362 -1.70 -9.13 -24.77
CA SER A 362 -1.25 -8.43 -25.97
C SER A 362 -0.72 -7.03 -25.67
N ILE A 363 -0.07 -6.39 -26.64
CA ILE A 363 0.46 -5.02 -26.50
C ILE A 363 -0.62 -3.98 -26.17
N SER A 364 -1.89 -4.27 -26.45
CA SER A 364 -3.05 -3.46 -26.10
C SER A 364 -3.75 -3.89 -24.80
N GLY A 365 -3.13 -4.77 -24.00
CA GLY A 365 -3.67 -5.27 -22.74
C GLY A 365 -4.84 -6.25 -22.86
N LEU A 366 -5.03 -6.90 -24.02
CA LEU A 366 -6.10 -7.89 -24.21
C LEU A 366 -5.65 -9.33 -23.86
N PRO A 367 -6.55 -10.19 -23.34
CA PRO A 367 -8.01 -9.99 -23.20
C PRO A 367 -8.38 -8.99 -22.10
N ALA A 368 -9.48 -8.25 -22.31
CA ALA A 368 -10.01 -7.31 -21.33
C ALA A 368 -10.99 -7.99 -20.37
N LEU A 369 -10.94 -7.63 -19.09
CA LEU A 369 -12.00 -7.96 -18.14
C LEU A 369 -13.22 -7.07 -18.42
N SER A 370 -14.41 -7.66 -18.47
CA SER A 370 -15.64 -6.98 -18.85
C SER A 370 -16.74 -7.22 -17.83
N SER A 371 -17.47 -6.17 -17.47
CA SER A 371 -18.66 -6.30 -16.62
C SER A 371 -19.81 -7.01 -17.36
N PRO A 372 -20.81 -7.55 -16.64
CA PRO A 372 -22.06 -8.02 -17.23
C PRO A 372 -22.78 -6.93 -18.04
N GLU A 373 -23.68 -7.36 -18.93
CA GLU A 373 -24.59 -6.43 -19.60
C GLU A 373 -25.45 -5.67 -18.58
N ASP A 374 -25.84 -4.44 -18.93
CA ASP A 374 -26.67 -3.57 -18.07
C ASP A 374 -26.02 -3.16 -16.74
N SER A 375 -24.68 -3.21 -16.65
CA SER A 375 -23.94 -2.72 -15.47
C SER A 375 -23.85 -1.20 -15.38
N VAL A 376 -24.06 -0.49 -16.51
CA VAL A 376 -23.97 0.98 -16.55
C VAL A 376 -25.33 1.59 -16.22
N GLU A 377 -25.36 2.43 -15.19
CA GLU A 377 -26.52 3.24 -14.82
C GLU A 377 -26.16 4.72 -14.84
N ALA A 378 -27.01 5.57 -15.43
CA ALA A 378 -26.81 7.03 -15.49
C ALA A 378 -27.12 7.70 -14.13
N LYS A 379 -26.38 7.30 -13.10
CA LYS A 379 -26.38 7.81 -11.73
C LYS A 379 -24.94 7.83 -11.23
N LEU A 380 -24.69 8.52 -10.12
CA LEU A 380 -23.38 8.48 -9.47
C LEU A 380 -23.08 7.06 -8.98
N VAL A 381 -21.94 6.52 -9.37
CA VAL A 381 -21.44 5.19 -8.96
C VAL A 381 -19.96 5.25 -8.60
N GLN A 382 -19.55 4.43 -7.64
CA GLN A 382 -18.15 4.09 -7.42
C GLN A 382 -17.78 2.92 -8.35
N LEU A 383 -16.88 3.16 -9.29
CA LEU A 383 -16.33 2.14 -10.18
C LEU A 383 -14.90 1.82 -9.75
N VAL A 384 -14.62 0.56 -9.42
CA VAL A 384 -13.28 0.11 -9.01
C VAL A 384 -12.83 -1.04 -9.87
N PHE A 385 -11.58 -1.01 -10.32
CA PHE A 385 -10.88 -2.16 -10.87
C PHE A 385 -9.65 -2.47 -10.02
N THR A 386 -9.46 -3.73 -9.64
CA THR A 386 -8.26 -4.18 -8.93
C THR A 386 -7.54 -5.26 -9.73
N ARG A 387 -6.21 -5.30 -9.60
CA ARG A 387 -5.33 -6.40 -10.00
C ARG A 387 -4.29 -6.61 -8.90
N ASP A 388 -4.28 -7.79 -8.28
CA ASP A 388 -3.25 -8.14 -7.29
C ASP A 388 -1.93 -8.51 -7.97
N ALA A 389 -0.91 -8.99 -7.24
CA ALA A 389 0.35 -9.43 -7.87
C ALA A 389 0.27 -10.83 -8.50
N ALA A 390 -0.68 -11.66 -8.06
CA ALA A 390 -0.79 -13.07 -8.43
C ALA A 390 -1.49 -13.29 -9.79
N GLY A 391 -2.30 -12.34 -10.27
CA GLY A 391 -3.10 -12.58 -11.47
C GLY A 391 -4.51 -12.04 -11.41
N GLU A 392 -5.00 -11.78 -10.20
CA GLU A 392 -6.42 -11.71 -9.97
C GLU A 392 -6.96 -10.31 -10.24
N GLU A 393 -7.79 -10.20 -11.28
CA GLU A 393 -8.46 -8.98 -11.68
C GLU A 393 -9.92 -9.00 -11.24
N ARG A 394 -10.43 -7.86 -10.75
CA ARG A 394 -11.84 -7.69 -10.39
C ARG A 394 -12.37 -6.32 -10.80
N ILE A 395 -13.65 -6.25 -11.16
CA ILE A 395 -14.42 -5.00 -11.31
C ILE A 395 -15.47 -4.96 -10.21
N TYR A 396 -15.57 -3.82 -9.53
CA TYR A 396 -16.60 -3.52 -8.53
C TYR A 396 -17.43 -2.31 -8.95
N ILE A 397 -18.72 -2.34 -8.61
CA ILE A 397 -19.64 -1.21 -8.73
C ILE A 397 -20.30 -1.03 -7.37
N ASP A 398 -20.14 0.15 -6.77
CA ASP A 398 -20.65 0.48 -5.43
C ASP A 398 -20.25 -0.57 -4.38
N GLY A 399 -18.98 -0.99 -4.39
CA GLY A 399 -18.41 -2.02 -3.52
C GLY A 399 -18.78 -3.47 -3.86
N VAL A 400 -19.69 -3.70 -4.83
CA VAL A 400 -20.12 -5.05 -5.20
C VAL A 400 -19.23 -5.59 -6.33
N PRO A 401 -18.57 -6.76 -6.19
CA PRO A 401 -17.81 -7.38 -7.28
C PRO A 401 -18.78 -7.86 -8.38
N VAL A 402 -18.60 -7.36 -9.61
CA VAL A 402 -19.46 -7.69 -10.76
C VAL A 402 -18.75 -8.52 -11.83
N ALA A 403 -17.41 -8.54 -11.82
CA ALA A 403 -16.62 -9.39 -12.71
C ALA A 403 -15.28 -9.75 -12.05
N ASN A 404 -14.77 -10.95 -12.35
CA ASN A 404 -13.43 -11.38 -11.95
C ASN A 404 -12.80 -12.26 -13.05
N ALA A 405 -11.47 -12.29 -13.07
CA ALA A 405 -10.69 -13.23 -13.87
C ALA A 405 -9.27 -13.36 -13.30
N THR A 406 -8.59 -14.46 -13.60
CA THR A 406 -7.14 -14.57 -13.43
C THR A 406 -6.49 -14.32 -14.78
N ILE A 407 -5.77 -13.21 -14.91
CA ILE A 407 -4.96 -12.87 -16.07
C ILE A 407 -3.50 -12.89 -15.65
N ASP A 408 -2.79 -13.94 -16.08
CA ASP A 408 -1.38 -14.17 -15.74
C ASP A 408 -0.45 -13.05 -16.23
N GLY A 409 0.82 -13.15 -15.84
CA GLY A 409 1.88 -12.26 -16.27
C GLY A 409 2.15 -11.13 -15.29
N LEU A 410 3.36 -10.60 -15.38
CA LEU A 410 3.82 -9.50 -14.56
C LEU A 410 3.63 -8.18 -15.30
N ILE A 411 3.43 -7.10 -14.56
CA ILE A 411 3.36 -5.75 -15.11
C ILE A 411 4.79 -5.20 -15.29
N THR A 412 5.55 -5.74 -16.24
CA THR A 412 6.97 -5.35 -16.45
C THR A 412 7.24 -4.73 -17.81
N ASN A 413 6.22 -4.66 -18.67
CA ASN A 413 6.30 -4.28 -20.08
C ASN A 413 5.48 -3.02 -20.40
N TRP A 414 5.26 -2.16 -19.40
CA TRP A 414 4.60 -0.87 -19.58
C TRP A 414 5.52 0.11 -20.30
N ASP A 415 5.00 0.80 -21.31
CA ASP A 415 5.71 1.86 -22.01
C ASP A 415 5.77 3.10 -21.12
N ASN A 416 6.99 3.58 -20.85
CA ASN A 416 7.25 4.68 -19.93
C ASN A 416 6.96 6.06 -20.52
N SER A 417 6.65 6.17 -21.82
CA SER A 417 6.36 7.43 -22.50
C SER A 417 4.88 7.82 -22.44
N PHE A 418 4.02 6.91 -22.00
CA PHE A 418 2.58 7.11 -22.04
C PHE A 418 2.10 8.14 -21.02
N ARG A 419 1.12 8.94 -21.46
CA ARG A 419 0.46 9.97 -20.67
C ARG A 419 -0.86 9.42 -20.14
N LEU A 420 -1.24 9.80 -18.92
CA LEU A 420 -2.56 9.48 -18.39
C LEU A 420 -3.58 10.44 -19.04
N THR A 421 -4.66 9.88 -19.58
CA THR A 421 -5.79 10.61 -20.15
C THR A 421 -7.10 10.23 -19.46
N ILE A 422 -8.04 11.16 -19.39
CA ILE A 422 -9.43 10.91 -19.01
C ILE A 422 -10.38 11.46 -20.06
N ALA A 423 -11.60 10.94 -20.07
CA ALA A 423 -12.72 11.31 -20.96
C ALA A 423 -12.46 11.11 -22.46
N ASN A 424 -11.27 10.67 -22.83
CA ASN A 424 -10.83 10.43 -24.20
C ASN A 424 -9.51 9.63 -24.19
N ASP A 425 -9.10 9.16 -25.37
CA ASP A 425 -7.72 8.73 -25.61
C ASP A 425 -6.87 9.90 -26.15
N LEU A 426 -5.55 9.69 -26.30
CA LEU A 426 -4.65 10.70 -26.86
C LEU A 426 -4.96 11.06 -28.33
N THR A 427 -5.73 10.24 -29.05
CA THR A 427 -6.14 10.52 -30.44
C THR A 427 -7.32 11.47 -30.53
N GLY A 428 -8.08 11.63 -29.43
CA GLY A 428 -9.24 12.48 -29.34
C GLY A 428 -10.55 11.87 -29.87
N ASN A 429 -10.55 10.59 -30.27
CA ASN A 429 -11.67 9.96 -30.99
C ASN A 429 -12.57 9.07 -30.10
N SER A 430 -12.16 8.81 -28.86
CA SER A 430 -12.80 7.87 -27.94
C SER A 430 -13.54 8.60 -26.82
N VAL A 431 -14.29 9.64 -27.18
CA VAL A 431 -14.92 10.58 -26.25
C VAL A 431 -15.89 9.87 -25.30
N TRP A 432 -15.70 10.10 -24.00
CA TRP A 432 -16.62 9.75 -22.93
C TRP A 432 -17.17 11.04 -22.32
N ASP A 433 -18.47 11.28 -22.53
CA ASP A 433 -19.21 12.49 -22.19
C ASP A 433 -20.03 12.29 -20.90
N GLY A 434 -19.35 11.87 -19.83
CA GLY A 434 -19.91 11.73 -18.48
C GLY A 434 -19.36 12.75 -17.48
N GLN A 435 -19.64 12.50 -16.21
CA GLN A 435 -19.19 13.34 -15.09
C GLN A 435 -18.17 12.62 -14.24
N TYR A 436 -17.12 13.34 -13.83
CA TYR A 436 -16.16 12.89 -12.82
C TYR A 436 -16.36 13.65 -11.52
N HIS A 437 -16.34 12.92 -10.41
CA HIS A 437 -16.39 13.48 -9.06
C HIS A 437 -15.15 13.12 -8.23
N LEU A 438 -14.51 11.98 -8.52
CA LEU A 438 -13.24 11.59 -7.92
C LEU A 438 -12.54 10.56 -8.82
N MET A 439 -11.21 10.57 -8.86
CA MET A 439 -10.41 9.52 -9.49
C MET A 439 -9.15 9.26 -8.64
N ALA A 440 -8.91 8.01 -8.28
CA ALA A 440 -7.74 7.60 -7.51
C ALA A 440 -7.06 6.39 -8.16
N ILE A 441 -5.73 6.33 -8.08
CA ILE A 441 -4.95 5.21 -8.60
C ILE A 441 -3.97 4.74 -7.52
N TYR A 442 -3.92 3.43 -7.29
CA TYR A 442 -3.07 2.79 -6.30
C TYR A 442 -2.11 1.79 -6.96
N ASN A 443 -0.93 1.62 -6.36
CA ASN A 443 0.09 0.66 -6.81
C ASN A 443 -0.08 -0.75 -6.19
N ARG A 444 -1.31 -1.10 -5.79
CA ARG A 444 -1.67 -2.40 -5.23
C ARG A 444 -3.14 -2.67 -5.49
N ALA A 445 -3.56 -3.94 -5.37
CA ALA A 445 -4.98 -4.25 -5.22
C ALA A 445 -5.48 -3.72 -3.87
N LEU A 446 -6.53 -2.91 -3.89
CA LEU A 446 -7.30 -2.63 -2.69
C LEU A 446 -8.11 -3.87 -2.33
N SER A 447 -8.22 -4.13 -1.04
CA SER A 447 -9.11 -5.17 -0.56
C SER A 447 -10.56 -4.72 -0.57
N LEU A 448 -11.49 -5.66 -0.35
CA LEU A 448 -12.91 -5.32 -0.29
C LEU A 448 -13.23 -4.37 0.88
N GLY A 449 -12.58 -4.54 2.04
CA GLY A 449 -12.73 -3.63 3.18
C GLY A 449 -12.28 -2.21 2.86
N GLU A 450 -11.16 -2.08 2.16
CA GLU A 450 -10.62 -0.79 1.70
C GLU A 450 -11.49 -0.13 0.62
N ILE A 451 -12.10 -0.93 -0.26
CA ILE A 451 -13.09 -0.43 -1.23
C ILE A 451 -14.33 0.10 -0.51
N TYR A 452 -14.82 -0.61 0.51
CA TYR A 452 -15.95 -0.15 1.32
C TYR A 452 -15.63 1.10 2.14
N GLN A 453 -14.41 1.20 2.68
CA GLN A 453 -13.94 2.42 3.34
C GLN A 453 -14.01 3.60 2.38
N ASN A 454 -13.46 3.45 1.17
CA ASN A 454 -13.54 4.47 0.14
C ASN A 454 -14.99 4.74 -0.33
N LEU A 455 -15.87 3.73 -0.28
CA LEU A 455 -17.29 3.88 -0.61
C LEU A 455 -18.01 4.75 0.41
N ASP A 456 -17.86 4.44 1.71
CA ASP A 456 -18.48 5.14 2.83
C ASP A 456 -18.01 6.61 2.93
N ALA A 457 -16.73 6.84 2.65
CA ALA A 457 -16.18 8.18 2.56
C ALA A 457 -16.84 9.04 1.45
N GLY A 458 -17.25 8.43 0.33
CA GLY A 458 -18.02 9.11 -0.72
C GLY A 458 -17.26 10.24 -1.44
N VAL A 459 -17.91 10.96 -2.36
CA VAL A 459 -17.22 11.97 -3.23
C VAL A 459 -16.60 13.17 -2.49
N TYR A 460 -16.93 13.36 -1.21
CA TYR A 460 -16.41 14.46 -0.40
C TYR A 460 -15.32 13.94 0.54
N ASP A 461 -14.09 14.36 0.30
CA ASP A 461 -13.04 14.20 1.29
C ASP A 461 -12.98 15.46 2.15
N ALA A 462 -13.58 15.41 3.34
CA ALA A 462 -13.53 16.51 4.31
C ALA A 462 -12.10 16.76 4.86
N ASN A 463 -11.17 15.83 4.62
CA ASN A 463 -9.78 15.85 5.08
C ASN A 463 -8.77 16.20 3.97
N ILE A 464 -9.20 16.43 2.72
CA ILE A 464 -8.37 17.09 1.69
C ILE A 464 -8.50 18.61 1.86
N GLY A 465 -8.11 19.07 3.05
CA GLY A 465 -8.18 20.48 3.42
C GLY A 465 -7.10 21.33 2.77
N THR A 466 -5.90 20.79 2.50
CA THR A 466 -4.72 21.53 2.03
C THR A 466 -3.59 20.57 1.55
N PRO A 467 -3.43 20.20 0.26
CA PRO A 467 -2.37 19.26 -0.13
C PRO A 467 -0.98 19.72 0.35
N ILE A 468 -0.24 18.82 1.01
CA ILE A 468 1.17 18.99 1.34
C ILE A 468 1.97 18.26 0.28
N VAL A 469 2.61 19.00 -0.64
CA VAL A 469 3.56 18.44 -1.60
C VAL A 469 4.92 18.39 -0.93
N MET A 470 5.60 17.24 -0.92
CA MET A 470 6.91 17.07 -0.28
C MET A 470 7.89 16.39 -1.21
N GLU A 471 9.14 16.84 -1.15
CA GLU A 471 10.29 16.26 -1.84
C GLU A 471 11.43 16.02 -0.83
N SER A 472 12.28 15.05 -1.12
CA SER A 472 13.49 14.73 -0.35
C SER A 472 14.70 14.71 -1.27
N ASN A 473 15.80 15.33 -0.84
CA ASN A 473 17.06 15.32 -1.56
C ASN A 473 18.26 15.26 -0.60
N PRO A 474 19.10 14.22 -0.67
CA PRO A 474 18.99 13.02 -1.50
C PRO A 474 17.87 12.06 -1.06
N THR A 475 17.49 11.15 -1.96
CA THR A 475 16.47 10.11 -1.72
C THR A 475 17.03 8.86 -1.02
N ALA A 476 18.37 8.73 -0.94
CA ALA A 476 19.07 7.66 -0.25
C ALA A 476 20.19 8.21 0.64
N LEU A 477 20.32 7.65 1.85
CA LEU A 477 21.30 8.06 2.86
C LEU A 477 22.13 6.86 3.31
N VAL A 478 23.41 7.09 3.60
CA VAL A 478 24.25 6.07 4.25
C VAL A 478 23.78 5.90 5.69
N ALA A 479 23.67 4.66 6.15
CA ALA A 479 23.38 4.30 7.53
C ALA A 479 24.57 4.55 8.48
N ASP A 480 25.14 5.75 8.44
CA ASP A 480 26.35 6.16 9.16
C ASP A 480 26.04 7.03 10.40
N GLY A 481 24.77 7.33 10.67
CA GLY A 481 24.35 8.21 11.76
C GLY A 481 24.59 9.70 11.50
N HIS A 482 25.04 10.09 10.29
CA HIS A 482 25.47 11.46 9.97
C HIS A 482 24.91 11.99 8.65
N SER A 483 24.64 11.12 7.67
CA SER A 483 24.09 11.48 6.37
C SER A 483 22.71 12.14 6.55
N THR A 484 22.45 13.19 5.78
CA THR A 484 21.21 13.97 5.91
C THR A 484 20.50 14.19 4.58
N SER A 485 19.17 14.17 4.60
CA SER A 485 18.30 14.52 3.46
C SER A 485 17.58 15.83 3.78
N HIS A 486 17.67 16.80 2.88
CA HIS A 486 16.88 18.02 2.94
C HIS A 486 15.48 17.73 2.43
N LEU A 487 14.49 18.08 3.24
CA LEU A 487 13.08 17.89 2.95
C LEU A 487 12.48 19.24 2.67
N SER A 488 11.94 19.41 1.47
CA SER A 488 11.23 20.62 1.08
C SER A 488 9.76 20.29 0.88
N LEU A 489 8.87 21.11 1.42
CA LEU A 489 7.44 20.93 1.21
C LEU A 489 6.73 22.25 0.91
N THR A 490 5.59 22.14 0.26
CA THR A 490 4.65 23.23 0.02
C THR A 490 3.27 22.83 0.50
N VAL A 491 2.68 23.63 1.38
CA VAL A 491 1.26 23.49 1.76
C VAL A 491 0.43 24.37 0.84
N GLN A 492 -0.53 23.77 0.14
CA GLN A 492 -1.41 24.46 -0.81
C GLN A 492 -2.88 24.24 -0.45
N ASP A 493 -3.78 25.09 -0.95
CA ASP A 493 -5.22 24.83 -0.92
C ASP A 493 -5.64 23.90 -2.07
N ILE A 494 -6.92 23.53 -2.11
CA ILE A 494 -7.48 22.65 -3.15
C ILE A 494 -7.41 23.25 -4.57
N ALA A 495 -7.16 24.56 -4.68
CA ALA A 495 -6.97 25.25 -5.96
C ALA A 495 -5.47 25.44 -6.31
N GLY A 496 -4.57 24.80 -5.56
CA GLY A 496 -3.12 24.85 -5.76
C GLY A 496 -2.47 26.16 -5.29
N ASN A 497 -3.18 27.02 -4.56
CA ASN A 497 -2.58 28.26 -4.03
C ASN A 497 -1.80 27.97 -2.74
N PRO A 498 -0.61 28.54 -2.56
CA PRO A 498 0.18 28.33 -1.36
C PRO A 498 -0.48 28.92 -0.10
N ILE A 499 -0.36 28.21 1.02
CA ILE A 499 -0.93 28.61 2.31
C ILE A 499 0.16 29.03 3.27
N ALA A 500 0.18 30.32 3.59
CA ALA A 500 1.14 30.92 4.49
C ALA A 500 0.78 30.76 5.97
N ASN A 501 1.80 30.78 6.84
CA ASN A 501 1.69 30.73 8.29
C ASN A 501 1.00 29.46 8.83
N LYS A 502 1.08 28.35 8.09
CA LYS A 502 0.53 27.07 8.50
C LYS A 502 1.57 26.31 9.33
N LEU A 503 1.19 25.84 10.52
CA LEU A 503 2.07 25.00 11.33
C LEU A 503 2.10 23.58 10.73
N VAL A 504 3.31 23.09 10.46
CA VAL A 504 3.60 21.75 9.98
C VAL A 504 4.42 21.02 11.03
N SER A 505 4.01 19.82 11.42
CA SER A 505 4.79 18.90 12.26
C SER A 505 5.33 17.75 11.41
N PHE A 506 6.54 17.30 11.73
CA PHE A 506 7.21 16.20 11.04
C PHE A 506 7.38 14.99 11.95
N GLN A 507 7.25 13.81 11.36
CA GLN A 507 7.52 12.51 11.99
C GLN A 507 8.36 11.66 11.02
N THR A 508 9.17 10.74 11.54
CA THR A 508 9.91 9.77 10.73
C THR A 508 9.94 8.41 11.39
N THR A 509 9.88 7.33 10.60
CA THR A 509 9.98 5.94 11.11
C THR A 509 11.42 5.49 11.36
N LEU A 510 12.40 6.11 10.69
CA LEU A 510 13.83 5.83 10.87
C LEU A 510 14.62 7.15 10.89
N GLY A 511 15.75 7.16 11.60
CA GLY A 511 16.57 8.35 11.75
C GLY A 511 15.95 9.38 12.69
N SER A 512 16.30 10.65 12.51
CA SER A 512 15.78 11.77 13.30
C SER A 512 15.54 13.00 12.42
N ILE A 513 14.55 13.83 12.74
CA ILE A 513 14.18 15.00 11.92
C ILE A 513 14.33 16.30 12.72
N SER A 514 14.85 17.34 12.06
CA SER A 514 15.02 18.66 12.68
C SER A 514 14.83 19.79 11.67
N PRO A 515 14.05 20.84 12.01
CA PRO A 515 13.17 20.91 13.17
C PRO A 515 11.96 19.97 13.03
N VAL A 516 11.42 19.50 14.16
CA VAL A 516 10.20 18.65 14.18
C VAL A 516 8.92 19.44 13.90
N THR A 517 8.97 20.78 13.94
CA THR A 517 7.87 21.66 13.55
C THR A 517 8.38 22.90 12.83
N VAL A 518 7.65 23.34 11.80
CA VAL A 518 7.92 24.54 11.00
C VAL A 518 6.63 25.27 10.70
N THR A 519 6.69 26.58 10.56
CA THR A 519 5.57 27.37 10.04
C THR A 519 5.86 27.77 8.61
N THR A 520 4.91 27.54 7.69
CA THR A 520 5.10 27.87 6.27
C THR A 520 5.29 29.36 6.04
N ASP A 521 6.10 29.72 5.05
CA ASP A 521 6.33 31.10 4.64
C ASP A 521 5.20 31.66 3.75
N ALA A 522 5.39 32.84 3.16
CA ALA A 522 4.38 33.48 2.31
C ALA A 522 4.06 32.69 1.01
N GLN A 523 4.93 31.76 0.63
CA GLN A 523 4.81 30.87 -0.52
C GLN A 523 4.38 29.46 -0.09
N GLY A 524 3.97 29.27 1.17
CA GLY A 524 3.52 27.97 1.66
C GLY A 524 4.65 26.98 1.88
N HIS A 525 5.91 27.41 1.79
CA HIS A 525 7.07 26.53 1.89
C HIS A 525 7.49 26.29 3.35
N ALA A 526 7.91 25.06 3.63
CA ALA A 526 8.57 24.68 4.87
C ALA A 526 9.68 23.67 4.58
N GLU A 527 10.71 23.63 5.43
CA GLU A 527 11.87 22.76 5.24
C GLU A 527 12.25 22.06 6.55
N ALA A 528 12.69 20.81 6.44
CA ALA A 528 13.27 20.06 7.54
C ALA A 528 14.44 19.22 7.06
N VAL A 529 15.26 18.72 7.97
CA VAL A 529 16.39 17.84 7.66
C VAL A 529 16.19 16.51 8.34
N LEU A 530 16.12 15.43 7.56
CA LEU A 530 16.20 14.06 8.06
C LEU A 530 17.68 13.69 8.23
N THR A 531 18.07 13.15 9.38
CA THR A 531 19.39 12.58 9.65
C THR A 531 19.26 11.06 9.76
N ALA A 532 20.05 10.32 8.98
CA ALA A 532 20.04 8.86 8.98
C ALA A 532 20.46 8.29 10.35
N GLY A 533 19.86 7.15 10.71
CA GLY A 533 20.33 6.32 11.82
C GLY A 533 21.40 5.33 11.36
N LEU A 534 21.65 4.30 12.18
CA LEU A 534 22.50 3.16 11.82
C LEU A 534 21.69 1.96 11.28
N GLN A 535 20.37 2.04 11.36
CA GLN A 535 19.47 0.97 10.93
C GLN A 535 19.17 1.14 9.44
N LEU A 536 19.43 0.08 8.68
CA LEU A 536 19.02 -0.03 7.28
C LEU A 536 17.50 -0.14 7.16
N GLY A 537 16.94 0.43 6.10
CA GLY A 537 15.51 0.37 5.82
C GLY A 537 15.01 1.62 5.12
N ARG A 538 13.69 1.72 4.92
CA ARG A 538 13.08 2.89 4.31
C ARG A 538 12.47 3.78 5.38
N ALA A 539 13.01 4.98 5.54
CA ALA A 539 12.43 6.01 6.40
C ALA A 539 11.18 6.57 5.72
N LYS A 540 10.02 6.45 6.36
CA LYS A 540 8.80 7.16 5.98
C LYS A 540 8.80 8.47 6.76
N VAL A 541 8.89 9.59 6.07
CA VAL A 541 8.76 10.92 6.67
C VAL A 541 7.37 11.45 6.39
N THR A 542 6.65 11.81 7.45
CA THR A 542 5.29 12.34 7.39
C THR A 542 5.30 13.80 7.85
N ALA A 543 4.77 14.71 7.04
CA ALA A 543 4.43 16.06 7.45
C ALA A 543 2.92 16.15 7.70
N LEU A 544 2.53 16.82 8.78
CA LEU A 544 1.15 16.95 9.24
C LEU A 544 0.84 18.44 9.47
N THR A 545 -0.33 18.86 9.06
CA THR A 545 -0.99 20.08 9.56
C THR A 545 -2.21 19.67 10.37
N ASP A 546 -2.98 20.62 10.88
CA ASP A 546 -4.30 20.39 11.50
C ASP A 546 -5.34 19.75 10.56
N VAL A 547 -5.16 19.79 9.23
CA VAL A 547 -6.16 19.32 8.26
C VAL A 547 -5.58 18.54 7.09
N SER A 548 -4.27 18.26 7.06
CA SER A 548 -3.61 17.61 5.90
C SER A 548 -2.31 16.92 6.24
N ARG A 549 -1.93 15.97 5.39
CA ARG A 549 -0.72 15.16 5.53
C ARG A 549 0.00 15.04 4.19
N GLY A 550 1.33 15.10 4.22
CA GLY A 550 2.22 14.75 3.10
C GLY A 550 3.20 13.68 3.54
N THR A 551 3.62 12.80 2.62
CA THR A 551 4.59 11.73 2.92
C THR A 551 5.67 11.69 1.85
N VAL A 552 6.94 11.56 2.28
CA VAL A 552 8.05 11.20 1.40
C VAL A 552 8.82 10.01 2.00
N TYR A 553 9.53 9.28 1.16
CA TYR A 553 10.36 8.16 1.59
C TYR A 553 11.84 8.45 1.30
N VAL A 554 12.69 8.05 2.23
CA VAL A 554 14.16 8.12 2.09
C VAL A 554 14.73 6.75 2.44
N ASN A 555 15.52 6.15 1.54
CA ASN A 555 16.15 4.86 1.79
C ASN A 555 17.41 5.07 2.65
N ILE A 556 17.50 4.42 3.81
CA ILE A 556 18.72 4.35 4.62
C ILE A 556 19.40 3.03 4.28
N VAL A 557 20.54 3.13 3.61
CA VAL A 557 21.22 2.03 2.93
C VAL A 557 22.67 1.92 3.37
N GLU A 558 23.31 0.83 2.96
CA GLU A 558 24.75 0.68 3.13
C GLU A 558 25.51 1.64 2.23
N GLY A 559 26.75 1.92 2.59
CA GLY A 559 27.51 2.92 1.86
C GLY A 559 28.91 3.13 2.41
N ALA A 560 29.57 4.16 1.89
CA ALA A 560 30.88 4.60 2.34
C ALA A 560 30.96 6.12 2.31
N SER A 561 31.73 6.70 3.22
CA SER A 561 31.90 8.15 3.31
C SER A 561 33.39 8.50 3.42
N THR A 562 33.79 9.66 2.89
CA THR A 562 35.16 10.18 3.02
C THR A 562 35.16 11.69 3.15
N VAL A 563 36.17 12.24 3.85
CA VAL A 563 36.40 13.68 3.91
C VAL A 563 37.46 14.07 2.88
N VAL A 564 37.18 15.12 2.11
CA VAL A 564 38.04 15.68 1.08
C VAL A 564 38.48 17.07 1.50
N TYR A 565 39.79 17.31 1.50
CA TYR A 565 40.38 18.62 1.77
C TYR A 565 40.82 19.28 0.46
N PRO A 566 40.78 20.63 0.33
CA PRO A 566 41.11 21.31 -0.93
C PRO A 566 42.50 20.98 -1.48
N ASP A 567 43.47 20.81 -0.59
CA ASP A 567 44.89 20.66 -0.88
C ASP A 567 45.38 19.20 -0.80
N ALA A 568 44.48 18.23 -0.58
CA ALA A 568 44.80 16.81 -0.54
C ALA A 568 43.79 15.97 -1.33
N GLY A 569 44.27 15.09 -2.20
CA GLY A 569 43.41 14.11 -2.85
C GLY A 569 42.89 13.06 -1.87
N SER A 570 41.78 12.42 -2.21
CA SER A 570 41.15 11.37 -1.42
C SER A 570 40.70 10.21 -2.30
N THR A 571 40.34 9.10 -1.67
CA THR A 571 39.69 7.96 -2.32
C THR A 571 38.53 7.51 -1.46
N LEU A 572 37.35 7.40 -2.05
CA LEU A 572 36.20 6.72 -1.45
C LEU A 572 36.13 5.33 -2.07
N GLN A 573 36.03 4.31 -1.23
CA GLN A 573 35.88 2.93 -1.67
C GLN A 573 34.64 2.33 -1.00
N TYR A 574 33.69 1.89 -1.81
CA TYR A 574 32.60 1.02 -1.39
C TYR A 574 32.89 -0.41 -1.84
N LEU A 575 32.65 -1.38 -0.96
CA LEU A 575 32.71 -2.81 -1.23
C LEU A 575 31.34 -3.38 -0.91
N ALA A 576 30.71 -4.08 -1.86
CA ALA A 576 29.45 -4.74 -1.60
C ALA A 576 29.62 -5.81 -0.48
N PRO A 577 28.67 -5.97 0.45
CA PRO A 577 28.85 -6.87 1.61
C PRO A 577 29.02 -8.34 1.24
N ASP A 578 28.43 -8.76 0.12
CA ASP A 578 28.56 -10.10 -0.43
C ASP A 578 29.93 -10.35 -1.09
N GLY A 579 30.75 -9.29 -1.22
CA GLY A 579 32.07 -9.32 -1.85
C GLY A 579 32.03 -9.26 -3.38
N ASN A 580 30.85 -9.11 -3.98
CA ASN A 580 30.63 -9.22 -5.42
C ASN A 580 30.62 -7.84 -6.12
N GLY A 581 31.79 -7.22 -6.15
CA GLY A 581 32.02 -5.96 -6.87
C GLY A 581 32.19 -4.75 -5.96
N SER A 582 32.57 -3.63 -6.57
CA SER A 582 33.01 -2.45 -5.83
C SER A 582 32.90 -1.17 -6.63
N THR A 583 32.75 -0.05 -5.92
CA THR A 583 32.85 1.29 -6.52
C THR A 583 34.00 2.03 -5.87
N ARG A 584 34.93 2.51 -6.71
CA ARG A 584 36.07 3.31 -6.29
C ARG A 584 35.96 4.70 -6.89
N ILE A 585 36.03 5.73 -6.04
CA ILE A 585 35.98 7.13 -6.46
C ILE A 585 37.31 7.79 -6.10
N GLU A 586 38.04 8.23 -7.11
CA GLU A 586 39.28 8.98 -6.96
C GLU A 586 39.00 10.47 -7.04
N ILE A 587 39.35 11.19 -5.97
CA ILE A 587 39.14 12.63 -5.86
C ILE A 587 40.51 13.32 -5.88
N PRO A 588 40.91 13.96 -6.99
CA PRO A 588 42.17 14.70 -7.05
C PRO A 588 42.25 15.86 -6.04
N ALA A 589 43.46 16.25 -5.65
CA ALA A 589 43.66 17.50 -4.92
C ALA A 589 43.18 18.69 -5.77
N GLY A 590 42.49 19.64 -5.16
CA GLY A 590 41.88 20.79 -5.84
C GLY A 590 40.50 20.52 -6.45
N SER A 591 39.89 19.36 -6.21
CA SER A 591 38.51 19.08 -6.69
C SER A 591 37.43 19.80 -5.86
N VAL A 592 37.78 20.25 -4.65
CA VAL A 592 36.88 20.99 -3.76
C VAL A 592 37.58 22.26 -3.26
N GLY A 593 36.84 23.37 -3.15
CA GLY A 593 37.36 24.63 -2.60
C GLY A 593 37.37 24.70 -1.07
N THR A 594 36.60 23.84 -0.41
CA THR A 594 36.44 23.77 1.06
C THR A 594 36.37 22.32 1.52
N GLU A 595 36.69 22.07 2.79
CA GLU A 595 36.55 20.74 3.40
C GLU A 595 35.13 20.22 3.18
N THR A 596 35.01 19.09 2.49
CA THR A 596 33.73 18.53 2.02
C THR A 596 33.71 17.04 2.33
N SER A 597 32.64 16.57 2.96
CA SER A 597 32.39 15.12 3.13
C SER A 597 31.63 14.61 1.92
N LEU A 598 32.06 13.50 1.34
CA LEU A 598 31.35 12.79 0.27
C LEU A 598 30.79 11.48 0.83
N HIS A 599 29.53 11.21 0.53
CA HIS A 599 28.80 10.04 1.00
C HIS A 599 28.27 9.28 -0.22
N TYR A 600 28.60 8.00 -0.29
CA TYR A 600 28.14 7.06 -1.30
C TYR A 600 27.08 6.16 -0.66
N ALA A 601 25.84 6.26 -1.09
CA ALA A 601 24.73 5.43 -0.63
C ALA A 601 24.38 4.39 -1.72
N ALA A 602 24.58 3.11 -1.43
CA ALA A 602 24.38 2.04 -2.42
C ALA A 602 22.89 1.82 -2.72
N MET A 603 22.56 1.67 -4.00
CA MET A 603 21.19 1.44 -4.47
C MET A 603 21.14 0.16 -5.31
N THR A 604 20.20 -0.72 -4.99
CA THR A 604 19.93 -1.97 -5.75
C THR A 604 18.79 -1.79 -6.76
N THR A 605 18.16 -0.62 -6.74
CA THR A 605 17.04 -0.23 -7.60
C THR A 605 17.25 1.23 -7.98
N VAL A 606 16.75 1.64 -9.14
CA VAL A 606 16.97 2.98 -9.66
C VAL A 606 15.66 3.57 -10.15
N ASN A 607 15.56 4.90 -10.10
CA ASN A 607 14.38 5.63 -10.54
C ASN A 607 14.18 5.46 -12.04
N ALA A 608 12.99 5.02 -12.47
CA ALA A 608 12.55 4.90 -13.85
C ALA A 608 13.38 3.99 -14.79
N TRP A 609 12.68 3.19 -15.59
CA TRP A 609 13.28 2.44 -16.72
C TRP A 609 13.63 3.40 -17.87
N GLN A 610 14.80 3.24 -18.50
CA GLN A 610 15.20 3.96 -19.71
C GLN A 610 15.11 3.01 -20.93
N PRO A 611 14.43 3.39 -22.03
CA PRO A 611 14.39 2.59 -23.25
C PRO A 611 15.81 2.39 -23.80
N ASP A 612 16.03 1.24 -24.45
CA ASP A 612 17.29 0.79 -25.07
C ASP A 612 18.41 0.32 -24.13
N PHE A 613 18.35 0.63 -22.83
CA PHE A 613 19.34 0.19 -21.86
C PHE A 613 18.75 -0.77 -20.83
N VAL A 614 19.56 -1.74 -20.39
CA VAL A 614 19.22 -2.67 -19.32
C VAL A 614 20.02 -2.29 -18.08
N PHE A 615 19.34 -2.19 -16.94
CA PHE A 615 19.95 -1.92 -15.64
C PHE A 615 20.83 -3.10 -15.23
N GLY A 616 22.10 -2.84 -14.92
CA GLY A 616 23.07 -3.87 -14.54
C GLY A 616 23.09 -4.21 -13.05
N GLY A 617 21.99 -3.97 -12.33
CA GLY A 617 21.88 -4.34 -10.91
C GLY A 617 22.57 -3.40 -9.92
N ARG A 618 23.27 -2.35 -10.39
CA ARG A 618 24.06 -1.45 -9.54
C ARG A 618 23.68 0.02 -9.72
N GLY A 619 23.33 0.68 -8.63
CA GLY A 619 23.15 2.14 -8.53
C GLY A 619 23.74 2.71 -7.24
N PHE A 620 23.83 4.03 -7.15
CA PHE A 620 24.20 4.73 -5.93
C PHE A 620 23.83 6.21 -5.98
N SER A 621 23.54 6.79 -4.81
CA SER A 621 23.56 8.24 -4.62
C SER A 621 24.96 8.66 -4.20
N LEU A 622 25.48 9.74 -4.78
CA LEU A 622 26.72 10.37 -4.35
C LEU A 622 26.44 11.80 -3.93
N ASP A 623 26.63 12.09 -2.65
CA ASP A 623 26.20 13.34 -2.03
C ASP A 623 27.34 14.04 -1.30
N ALA A 624 27.34 15.38 -1.32
CA ALA A 624 28.34 16.20 -0.63
C ALA A 624 27.72 16.93 0.54
N TYR A 625 28.52 17.04 1.60
CA TYR A 625 28.14 17.73 2.82
C TYR A 625 29.21 18.71 3.25
N GLN A 626 28.78 19.89 3.67
CA GLN A 626 29.61 20.86 4.38
C GLN A 626 28.92 21.27 5.66
N ASN A 627 29.67 21.23 6.77
CA ASN A 627 29.13 21.47 8.12
C ASN A 627 27.91 20.60 8.47
N GLY A 628 27.86 19.37 7.94
CA GLY A 628 26.76 18.42 8.17
C GLY A 628 25.45 18.74 7.44
N GLN A 629 25.47 19.66 6.46
CA GLN A 629 24.33 19.96 5.59
C GLN A 629 24.62 19.47 4.18
N PRO A 630 23.63 18.87 3.49
CA PRO A 630 23.80 18.43 2.11
C PRO A 630 23.95 19.65 1.20
N LEU A 631 24.70 19.50 0.12
CA LEU A 631 24.93 20.52 -0.89
C LEU A 631 24.19 20.18 -2.18
N ASP A 632 23.09 20.88 -2.43
CA ASP A 632 22.38 20.77 -3.70
C ASP A 632 23.24 21.28 -4.86
N HIS A 633 23.16 20.58 -6.00
CA HIS A 633 23.84 20.96 -7.24
C HIS A 633 25.35 21.23 -7.10
N PHE A 634 26.02 20.49 -6.22
CA PHE A 634 27.46 20.62 -6.04
C PHE A 634 28.22 20.27 -7.34
N VAL A 635 29.15 21.14 -7.72
CA VAL A 635 30.03 20.96 -8.88
C VAL A 635 31.47 20.94 -8.40
N PHE A 636 32.23 19.94 -8.83
CA PHE A 636 33.65 19.84 -8.51
C PHE A 636 34.48 20.85 -9.31
N ASP A 637 35.51 21.43 -8.67
CA ASP A 637 36.48 22.32 -9.32
C ASP A 637 37.39 21.58 -10.32
N GLN A 638 37.51 20.26 -10.16
CA GLN A 638 38.18 19.33 -11.07
C GLN A 638 37.35 18.05 -11.16
N PRO A 639 37.27 17.38 -12.33
CA PRO A 639 36.57 16.12 -12.46
C PRO A 639 37.11 15.06 -11.49
N ILE A 640 36.22 14.25 -10.92
CA ILE A 640 36.57 13.07 -10.12
C ILE A 640 36.35 11.81 -10.95
N ARG A 641 37.11 10.74 -10.70
CA ARG A 641 37.00 9.49 -11.45
C ARG A 641 36.23 8.46 -10.66
N VAL A 642 35.16 7.92 -11.25
CA VAL A 642 34.41 6.78 -10.73
C VAL A 642 34.85 5.53 -11.50
N THR A 643 35.19 4.47 -10.77
CA THR A 643 35.48 3.14 -11.30
C THR A 643 34.51 2.15 -10.70
N ILE A 644 33.76 1.46 -11.56
CA ILE A 644 32.90 0.35 -11.19
C ILE A 644 33.62 -0.94 -11.51
N GLN A 645 33.70 -1.82 -10.51
CA GLN A 645 34.04 -3.22 -10.65
C GLN A 645 32.74 -4.01 -10.55
N TYR A 646 32.29 -4.58 -11.65
CA TYR A 646 31.07 -5.39 -11.72
C TYR A 646 31.39 -6.88 -11.67
N THR A 647 30.35 -7.69 -11.51
CA THR A 647 30.43 -9.16 -11.64
C THR A 647 29.81 -9.63 -12.95
N GLU A 648 30.12 -10.88 -13.33
CA GLU A 648 29.50 -11.54 -14.49
C GLU A 648 27.97 -11.59 -14.37
N ASP A 649 27.45 -11.81 -13.16
CA ASP A 649 26.00 -11.87 -12.92
C ASP A 649 25.33 -10.49 -13.15
N GLU A 650 26.01 -9.40 -12.77
CA GLU A 650 25.54 -8.03 -13.01
C GLU A 650 25.63 -7.60 -14.48
N ALA A 651 26.61 -8.14 -15.21
CA ALA A 651 26.78 -7.92 -16.63
C ALA A 651 26.01 -8.95 -17.49
N GLU A 652 25.28 -9.89 -16.88
CA GLU A 652 24.60 -10.96 -17.62
C GLU A 652 23.60 -10.36 -18.63
N GLY A 653 23.82 -10.65 -19.91
CA GLY A 653 23.00 -10.13 -21.00
C GLY A 653 23.35 -8.71 -21.45
N LEU A 654 24.31 -8.03 -20.81
CA LEU A 654 24.80 -6.70 -21.20
C LEU A 654 26.05 -6.77 -22.08
N ASN A 655 26.17 -5.85 -23.03
CA ASN A 655 27.39 -5.66 -23.80
C ASN A 655 28.40 -4.87 -22.95
N GLU A 656 29.38 -5.60 -22.40
CA GLU A 656 30.41 -5.05 -21.53
C GLU A 656 31.26 -3.93 -22.17
N ASP A 657 31.45 -3.99 -23.50
CA ASP A 657 32.16 -2.95 -24.26
C ASP A 657 31.38 -1.62 -24.34
N GLU A 658 30.10 -1.63 -23.96
CA GLU A 658 29.17 -0.51 -24.06
C GLU A 658 28.55 -0.13 -22.71
N LEU A 659 29.06 -0.65 -21.59
CA LEU A 659 28.59 -0.28 -20.25
C LEU A 659 28.77 1.22 -19.99
N ILE A 660 27.72 1.88 -19.50
CA ILE A 660 27.72 3.30 -19.18
C ILE A 660 27.30 3.51 -17.72
N LEU A 661 27.68 4.66 -17.18
CA LEU A 661 27.26 5.14 -15.87
C LEU A 661 26.42 6.41 -16.06
N PRO A 662 25.14 6.32 -16.45
CA PRO A 662 24.29 7.48 -16.46
C PRO A 662 24.01 8.01 -15.06
N PHE A 663 23.57 9.27 -15.03
CA PHE A 663 23.11 9.98 -13.85
C PHE A 663 21.63 10.39 -14.04
N TRP A 664 20.87 10.43 -12.95
CA TRP A 664 19.48 10.88 -12.97
C TRP A 664 19.41 12.41 -12.91
N ASP A 665 18.67 13.04 -13.82
CA ASP A 665 18.46 14.49 -13.85
C ASP A 665 17.11 14.94 -13.24
N GLY A 666 16.31 14.00 -12.77
CA GLY A 666 14.93 14.22 -12.32
C GLY A 666 13.88 13.63 -13.27
N GLU A 667 14.23 13.41 -14.54
CA GLU A 667 13.32 12.92 -15.58
C GLU A 667 13.90 11.78 -16.43
N LEU A 668 15.21 11.82 -16.73
CA LEU A 668 15.92 10.93 -17.64
C LEU A 668 17.28 10.49 -17.07
N TRP A 669 17.78 9.34 -17.54
CA TRP A 669 19.15 8.89 -17.30
C TRP A 669 20.09 9.43 -18.37
N ILE A 670 20.91 10.42 -18.01
CA ILE A 670 21.87 11.08 -18.90
C ILE A 670 23.26 10.48 -18.71
N ASP A 671 23.98 10.20 -19.79
CA ASP A 671 25.36 9.68 -19.71
C ASP A 671 26.28 10.63 -18.92
N ALA A 672 26.87 10.15 -17.81
CA ALA A 672 27.73 10.96 -16.96
C ALA A 672 29.03 11.41 -17.62
N ALA A 673 29.45 10.81 -18.73
CA ALA A 673 30.55 11.36 -19.52
C ALA A 673 30.27 12.79 -20.00
N THR A 674 28.99 13.14 -20.17
CA THR A 674 28.55 14.48 -20.59
C THR A 674 28.49 15.49 -19.44
N SER A 675 28.66 15.05 -18.19
CA SER A 675 28.65 15.92 -17.01
C SER A 675 29.81 16.92 -16.97
N CYS A 676 30.91 16.62 -17.69
CA CYS A 676 32.13 17.41 -17.73
C CYS A 676 32.35 18.13 -19.06
N THR A 677 33.11 19.23 -19.03
CA THR A 677 33.59 19.93 -20.23
C THR A 677 35.13 20.03 -20.20
N PRO A 678 35.86 19.44 -21.18
CA PRO A 678 35.34 18.61 -22.28
C PRO A 678 34.70 17.32 -21.76
N THR A 679 33.83 16.71 -22.58
CA THR A 679 33.17 15.43 -22.31
C THR A 679 34.21 14.37 -21.94
N SER A 680 33.94 13.63 -20.87
CA SER A 680 34.81 12.54 -20.42
C SER A 680 34.76 11.36 -21.41
N VAL A 681 35.70 10.44 -21.27
CA VAL A 681 35.77 9.22 -22.07
C VAL A 681 35.83 8.04 -21.12
N TYR A 682 34.99 7.04 -21.39
CA TYR A 682 35.01 5.78 -20.65
C TYR A 682 36.30 5.01 -20.90
N ASP A 683 36.89 4.51 -19.82
CA ASP A 683 37.91 3.48 -19.84
C ASP A 683 37.23 2.16 -19.48
N ARG A 684 37.25 1.16 -20.37
CA ARG A 684 36.57 -0.13 -20.17
C ARG A 684 37.59 -1.24 -20.28
N ASP A 685 37.56 -2.14 -19.31
CA ASP A 685 38.37 -3.34 -19.26
C ASP A 685 37.47 -4.54 -18.91
N PRO A 686 36.76 -5.09 -19.91
CA PRO A 686 35.92 -6.27 -19.74
C PRO A 686 36.70 -7.52 -19.30
N GLU A 687 38.02 -7.59 -19.51
CA GLU A 687 38.81 -8.74 -19.03
C GLU A 687 38.94 -8.75 -17.50
N ASN A 688 38.88 -7.57 -16.88
CA ASN A 688 38.94 -7.39 -15.44
C ASN A 688 37.60 -6.92 -14.85
N ASN A 689 36.51 -6.95 -15.62
CA ASN A 689 35.16 -6.53 -15.24
C ASN A 689 35.11 -5.10 -14.64
N THR A 690 35.82 -4.16 -15.27
CA THR A 690 35.83 -2.77 -14.81
C THR A 690 35.48 -1.78 -15.92
N PHE A 691 34.84 -0.69 -15.52
CA PHE A 691 34.80 0.51 -16.32
C PHE A 691 34.89 1.77 -15.47
N SER A 692 35.37 2.86 -16.06
CA SER A 692 35.60 4.12 -15.39
C SER A 692 35.17 5.31 -16.22
N VAL A 693 34.67 6.36 -15.57
CA VAL A 693 34.33 7.64 -16.18
C VAL A 693 34.63 8.79 -15.22
N GLU A 694 34.92 9.98 -15.75
CA GLU A 694 35.02 11.19 -14.92
C GLU A 694 33.69 11.91 -14.85
N ILE A 695 33.35 12.37 -13.64
CA ILE A 695 32.12 13.12 -13.35
C ILE A 695 32.45 14.46 -12.71
N CYS A 696 31.57 15.44 -12.90
CA CYS A 696 31.78 16.82 -12.43
C CYS A 696 30.73 17.32 -11.43
N HIS A 697 29.66 16.56 -11.19
CA HIS A 697 28.63 16.91 -10.20
C HIS A 697 28.14 15.66 -9.46
N LEU A 698 27.22 15.89 -8.53
CA LEU A 698 26.62 14.91 -7.63
C LEU A 698 25.16 14.67 -8.00
N THR A 699 24.68 13.44 -7.80
CA THR A 699 23.28 12.97 -7.98
C THR A 699 23.24 11.44 -7.75
N GLU A 700 22.16 10.80 -8.17
CA GLU A 700 22.04 9.36 -8.36
C GLU A 700 22.70 8.91 -9.67
N PHE A 701 23.46 7.83 -9.60
CA PHE A 701 24.15 7.18 -10.72
C PHE A 701 23.78 5.71 -10.78
N SER A 702 23.88 5.13 -11.97
CA SER A 702 23.58 3.72 -12.17
C SER A 702 24.36 3.10 -13.31
N MET A 703 24.69 1.82 -13.20
CA MET A 703 25.27 1.03 -14.28
C MET A 703 24.17 0.55 -15.24
N PHE A 704 24.34 0.89 -16.51
CA PHE A 704 23.49 0.44 -17.61
C PHE A 704 24.33 -0.13 -18.75
N GLY A 705 23.75 -1.02 -19.54
CA GLY A 705 24.37 -1.55 -20.75
C GLY A 705 23.36 -1.76 -21.88
N LEU A 706 23.86 -1.82 -23.11
CA LEU A 706 23.06 -2.31 -24.23
C LEU A 706 22.92 -3.83 -24.11
N PRO A 707 21.77 -4.42 -24.48
CA PRO A 707 21.65 -5.87 -24.49
C PRO A 707 22.62 -6.47 -25.53
N THR A 708 23.30 -7.55 -25.18
CA THR A 708 24.08 -8.34 -26.15
C THR A 708 23.14 -8.80 -27.27
N THR A 709 23.47 -8.47 -28.53
CA THR A 709 22.63 -8.79 -29.69
C THR A 709 22.28 -10.29 -29.71
N GLY A 710 21.02 -10.64 -29.42
CA GLY A 710 20.50 -12.01 -29.53
C GLY A 710 19.66 -12.54 -28.36
N SER A 711 19.49 -11.80 -27.27
CA SER A 711 18.83 -12.30 -26.05
C SER A 711 17.37 -11.85 -25.94
N PHE A 712 16.42 -12.65 -26.44
CA PHE A 712 15.06 -12.65 -25.90
C PHE A 712 14.97 -13.78 -24.88
N LEU A 713 14.72 -13.45 -23.61
CA LEU A 713 14.36 -14.43 -22.59
C LEU A 713 12.94 -14.95 -22.86
N LEU A 714 12.83 -16.17 -23.39
CA LEU A 714 11.54 -16.86 -23.51
C LEU A 714 11.37 -17.83 -22.33
N TYR A 715 10.55 -17.45 -21.35
CA TYR A 715 10.14 -18.34 -20.26
C TYR A 715 8.93 -19.16 -20.76
N LEU A 716 9.10 -20.46 -21.00
CA LEU A 716 7.99 -21.36 -21.33
C LEU A 716 7.67 -22.23 -20.10
N PRO A 717 6.50 -22.10 -19.46
CA PRO A 717 6.05 -23.08 -18.48
C PRO A 717 5.69 -24.37 -19.23
N GLY A 718 6.61 -25.33 -19.24
CA GLY A 718 6.40 -26.62 -19.88
C GLY A 718 6.04 -27.70 -18.87
N THR A 719 4.81 -28.22 -18.92
CA THR A 719 4.52 -29.55 -18.36
C THR A 719 4.86 -30.61 -19.40
N VAL A 720 5.78 -31.53 -19.07
CA VAL A 720 6.01 -32.75 -19.86
C VAL A 720 5.58 -33.95 -19.04
N GLN A 721 4.45 -34.56 -19.39
CA GLN A 721 4.12 -35.90 -18.90
C GLN A 721 4.96 -36.94 -19.64
N ASN A 722 5.76 -37.72 -18.91
CA ASN A 722 6.27 -38.99 -19.39
C ASN A 722 5.20 -40.08 -19.22
N SER A 723 5.00 -40.89 -20.26
CA SER A 723 4.17 -42.10 -20.34
C SER A 723 4.45 -43.24 -19.32
N SER A 724 5.13 -42.98 -18.19
CA SER A 724 5.41 -44.02 -17.17
C SER A 724 5.28 -43.60 -15.70
N GLY A 725 4.64 -42.47 -15.37
CA GLY A 725 4.04 -42.24 -14.05
C GLY A 725 4.95 -42.27 -12.81
N GLY A 726 6.16 -41.72 -12.86
CA GLY A 726 7.03 -41.55 -11.69
C GLY A 726 7.54 -40.12 -11.54
N HIS A 727 7.39 -39.53 -10.35
CA HIS A 727 7.98 -38.24 -9.97
C HIS A 727 9.50 -38.35 -9.84
N VAL A 728 10.23 -37.47 -10.51
CA VAL A 728 11.62 -37.10 -10.21
C VAL A 728 11.63 -35.57 -10.11
N PRO A 729 12.25 -34.97 -9.08
CA PRO A 729 12.44 -33.52 -9.05
C PRO A 729 13.53 -33.17 -10.07
N ASP A 730 13.22 -32.39 -11.11
CA ASP A 730 14.20 -32.02 -12.13
C ASP A 730 14.61 -30.55 -12.00
N ALA A 731 15.91 -30.34 -12.14
CA ALA A 731 16.56 -29.04 -12.21
C ALA A 731 16.31 -28.44 -13.60
N GLY A 732 15.87 -27.19 -13.67
CA GLY A 732 15.60 -26.50 -14.93
C GLY A 732 16.80 -26.56 -15.88
N ARG A 733 16.53 -26.90 -17.15
CA ARG A 733 17.52 -26.77 -18.24
C ARG A 733 17.05 -25.72 -19.24
N THR A 734 17.92 -24.73 -19.46
CA THR A 734 17.80 -23.69 -20.48
C THR A 734 18.08 -24.27 -21.87
N LEU A 735 17.23 -23.95 -22.86
CA LEU A 735 17.42 -24.32 -24.26
C LEU A 735 17.73 -23.06 -25.09
N TYR A 736 18.92 -23.00 -25.70
CA TYR A 736 19.33 -21.93 -26.62
C TYR A 736 18.98 -22.30 -28.06
N LEU A 737 18.23 -21.43 -28.77
CA LEU A 737 18.00 -21.54 -30.22
C LEU A 737 18.59 -20.34 -30.96
N PRO A 738 19.35 -20.51 -32.05
CA PRO A 738 19.90 -19.40 -32.82
C PRO A 738 18.89 -18.88 -33.86
N GLY A 739 18.63 -17.57 -33.90
CA GLY A 739 17.63 -16.97 -34.78
C GLY A 739 17.95 -15.54 -35.29
N ILE A 740 18.62 -15.50 -36.44
CA ILE A 740 18.58 -14.56 -37.59
C ILE A 740 18.30 -13.06 -37.36
N ALA A 741 19.31 -12.26 -37.70
CA ALA A 741 19.36 -10.80 -37.75
C ALA A 741 18.26 -10.11 -38.55
N ARG A 742 17.88 -8.91 -38.07
CA ARG A 742 17.44 -7.79 -38.90
C ARG A 742 18.19 -6.53 -38.51
#